data_AF-J9ZEP2-F1
#
_entry.id   AF-J9ZEP2-F1
#
_cell.length_a   1.000
_cell.length_b   1.000
_cell.length_c   1.000
_cell.angle_alpha   90.00
_cell.angle_beta   90.00
_cell.angle_gamma   90.00
#
_symmetry.space_group_name_H-M   'P 1'
#
loop_
_entity.id
_entity.type
_entity.pdbx_description
1 polymer ?
#
loop_
_entity_poly.entity_id
_entity_poly.type
_entity_poly.pdbx_seq_one_letter_code
_entity_poly.pdbx_strand_id
1 'polypeptide(L)'
;MNHKSMIRFFVCAIFFPILFAVPDRAYTMTSIPSSIPVRTLDLVRVLSTYFPRIEGKVTDYHQKEVTIDRGATSGIYPGLVLTVTRQGAPFRDPYTRLLLGYREIRLGEIEVSSVTPTGATGVFQPATKGAPSPVPGDIVRLSGAPLPVAIVPASNYTDVRVLAHLSRTLDRSSRFRSIDPFRVEISMNTLGIGNKRDPASLVRLAHMLKAKALIVADTTLIGKKVELDLKAVNAETGTTLAMVSGLLEGARPFAEALDSTRAVGFVAPGLPPLSNPDSVVTVPFIPRFIALGDYRGNGKNLLALSDTHRVYVSDFRNKAVHVKFEETDRWVPQNRHIFISSGPLIAQQGKNPRYQIAVSNIVTGTPYSYVLDYDGKTFHRIWKHAKLYLRIVTLPGKGPTLLGQKRGVNKPFLGAIHEYYWDRDHFEKGSAVSWPPGISLFGTQPLQLDGKTVYLEIADDNHLEVFDGNGDLRFKSPVYLGGYFDHFVYGRPHALLPVRQRNVHLKGRILTVESSGKSGNHPIVIVYKNVPMAGANERFQGYQYGQVFFYRWTGVNWVTAGKLARVKGFISDIALTRNPRTLKPELLVSTEPLFNFMNIENLYVNEGKLSTYPLPSAVMRELAPSGSAPGLINRPSNGGSR
;
A
#
# COMPACT_ATOMS: atom_id res chain seq x y z
N MET A 1 6.68 26.18 82.63
CA MET A 1 6.74 27.61 83.04
C MET A 1 7.32 28.40 81.87
N ASN A 2 6.55 29.33 81.31
CA ASN A 2 7.01 30.34 80.37
C ASN A 2 7.96 31.31 81.06
N HIS A 3 9.11 31.67 80.47
CA HIS A 3 9.47 33.09 80.26
C HIS A 3 10.70 33.33 79.37
N LYS A 4 10.44 34.12 78.33
CA LYS A 4 11.23 35.09 77.55
C LYS A 4 12.68 35.43 77.94
N SER A 5 13.46 35.61 76.85
CA SER A 5 14.37 36.73 76.52
C SER A 5 15.83 36.70 76.99
N MET A 6 16.77 36.58 76.04
CA MET A 6 17.66 37.71 75.68
C MET A 6 18.47 37.44 74.40
N ILE A 7 18.56 38.50 73.60
CA ILE A 7 19.28 38.65 72.33
C ILE A 7 20.78 38.83 72.61
N ARG A 8 21.65 38.11 71.88
CA ARG A 8 22.99 38.59 71.52
C ARG A 8 23.33 38.21 70.08
N PHE A 9 23.50 39.25 69.27
CA PHE A 9 24.05 39.23 67.92
C PHE A 9 25.47 38.64 67.94
N PHE A 10 25.74 37.67 67.08
CA PHE A 10 27.08 37.44 66.56
C PHE A 10 26.99 37.15 65.06
N VAL A 11 27.72 37.98 64.31
CA VAL A 11 27.90 37.96 62.87
C VAL A 11 28.48 36.60 62.47
N CYS A 12 27.80 35.87 61.59
CA CYS A 12 28.36 34.68 60.96
C CYS A 12 28.11 34.75 59.45
N ALA A 13 29.22 34.65 58.72
CA ALA A 13 29.36 34.89 57.30
C ALA A 13 28.49 33.94 56.46
N ILE A 14 27.78 34.52 55.51
CA ILE A 14 27.12 33.80 54.42
C ILE A 14 28.23 33.24 53.52
N PHE A 15 28.49 31.94 53.63
CA PHE A 15 29.21 31.19 52.61
C PHE A 15 28.32 31.11 51.37
N PHE A 16 28.60 31.97 50.40
CA PHE A 16 28.11 31.86 49.02
C PHE A 16 28.85 30.69 48.36
N PRO A 17 28.22 29.57 47.98
CA PRO A 17 28.80 28.77 46.93
C PRO A 17 28.61 29.57 45.65
N ILE A 18 29.71 30.08 45.10
CA ILE A 18 29.80 30.52 43.72
C ILE A 18 29.41 29.30 42.88
N LEU A 19 28.15 29.22 42.51
CA LEU A 19 27.69 28.37 41.43
C LEU A 19 28.40 28.92 40.20
N PHE A 20 29.45 28.23 39.73
CA PHE A 20 29.90 28.40 38.36
C PHE A 20 28.68 28.09 37.50
N ALA A 21 28.05 29.14 36.99
CA ALA A 21 27.09 29.05 35.90
C ALA A 21 27.89 28.52 34.70
N VAL A 22 27.93 27.20 34.57
CA VAL A 22 28.12 26.57 33.27
C VAL A 22 27.01 27.18 32.41
N PRO A 23 27.32 27.86 31.30
CA PRO A 23 26.28 28.27 30.39
C PRO A 23 25.68 26.98 29.87
N ASP A 24 24.56 26.57 30.46
CA ASP A 24 23.66 25.63 29.83
C ASP A 24 23.41 26.24 28.46
N ARG A 25 23.96 25.62 27.41
CA ARG A 25 23.60 25.99 26.05
C ARG A 25 22.12 25.72 25.97
N ALA A 26 21.32 26.75 26.21
CA ALA A 26 19.93 26.79 25.86
C ALA A 26 19.90 26.40 24.38
N TYR A 27 19.49 25.16 24.11
CA TYR A 27 19.25 24.69 22.77
C TYR A 27 18.19 25.63 22.22
N THR A 28 18.59 26.55 21.34
CA THR A 28 17.67 27.49 20.71
C THR A 28 16.60 26.68 20.00
N MET A 29 15.42 26.65 20.60
CA MET A 29 14.19 26.16 20.01
C MET A 29 14.00 26.97 18.73
N THR A 30 14.37 26.39 17.59
CA THR A 30 14.12 27.03 16.29
C THR A 30 12.66 26.77 15.98
N SER A 31 11.78 27.51 16.65
CA SER A 31 10.37 27.52 16.31
C SER A 31 10.22 28.30 15.01
N ILE A 32 9.72 27.64 13.97
CA ILE A 32 9.10 28.36 12.87
C ILE A 32 7.88 29.06 13.49
N PRO A 33 7.66 30.37 13.27
CA PRO A 33 6.48 31.04 13.80
C PRO A 33 5.22 30.23 13.45
N SER A 34 4.40 29.93 14.45
CA SER A 34 3.19 29.09 14.35
C SER A 34 2.12 29.64 13.39
N SER A 35 2.38 30.78 12.74
CA SER A 35 1.54 31.42 11.74
C SER A 35 1.85 31.03 10.28
N ILE A 36 2.99 30.37 10.00
CA ILE A 36 3.39 30.03 8.63
C ILE A 36 3.09 28.55 8.35
N PRO A 37 2.25 28.21 7.35
CA PRO A 37 2.05 26.83 6.94
C PRO A 37 3.32 26.25 6.30
N VAL A 38 3.72 25.05 6.71
CA VAL A 38 4.98 24.40 6.34
C VAL A 38 4.69 23.01 5.77
N ARG A 39 5.38 22.59 4.70
CA ARG A 39 5.23 21.21 4.20
C ARG A 39 6.11 20.26 5.02
N THR A 40 5.74 18.99 5.11
CA THR A 40 6.56 17.98 5.80
C THR A 40 8.00 17.91 5.26
N LEU A 41 8.20 18.19 3.97
CA LEU A 41 9.54 18.28 3.37
C LEU A 41 10.39 19.40 3.98
N ASP A 42 9.79 20.54 4.30
CA ASP A 42 10.52 21.68 4.85
C ASP A 42 10.91 21.42 6.31
N LEU A 43 10.06 20.74 7.09
CA LEU A 43 10.41 20.24 8.43
C LEU A 43 11.54 19.20 8.38
N VAL A 44 11.53 18.30 7.40
CA VAL A 44 12.63 17.34 7.20
C VAL A 44 13.93 18.03 6.77
N ARG A 45 13.86 19.13 6.03
CA ARG A 45 15.05 19.94 5.68
C ARG A 45 15.65 20.60 6.92
N VAL A 46 14.82 21.21 7.76
CA VAL A 46 15.24 21.76 9.07
C VAL A 46 15.78 20.66 9.96
N LEU A 47 15.12 19.50 10.04
CA LEU A 47 15.62 18.36 10.79
C LEU A 47 17.00 17.91 10.29
N SER A 48 17.22 17.92 8.96
CA SER A 48 18.49 17.51 8.34
C SER A 48 19.67 18.42 8.73
N THR A 49 19.45 19.68 9.10
CA THR A 49 20.55 20.56 9.53
C THR A 49 21.16 20.14 10.85
N TYR A 50 20.40 19.43 11.69
CA TYR A 50 20.87 18.84 12.95
C TYR A 50 21.59 17.49 12.75
N PHE A 51 21.65 16.99 11.52
CA PHE A 51 22.42 15.80 11.14
C PHE A 51 23.43 16.14 10.04
N PRO A 52 24.40 17.04 10.32
CA PRO A 52 25.32 17.56 9.32
C PRO A 52 26.09 16.44 8.62
N ARG A 53 26.32 16.61 7.32
CA ARG A 53 27.30 15.79 6.59
C ARG A 53 28.67 16.37 6.91
N ILE A 54 29.37 15.72 7.82
CA ILE A 54 30.72 16.12 8.17
C ILE A 54 31.65 15.38 7.23
N GLU A 55 32.40 16.13 6.43
CA GLU A 55 33.52 15.61 5.64
C GLU A 55 34.73 16.52 5.90
N GLY A 56 35.81 15.90 6.34
CA GLY A 56 37.07 16.51 6.68
C GLY A 56 38.22 15.59 6.31
N LYS A 57 39.42 16.02 6.65
CA LYS A 57 40.66 15.30 6.43
C LYS A 57 41.40 15.11 7.75
N VAL A 58 42.07 13.98 7.87
CA VAL A 58 43.09 13.78 8.89
C VAL A 58 44.22 14.78 8.64
N THR A 59 44.58 15.55 9.66
CA THR A 59 45.74 16.45 9.62
C THR A 59 46.94 15.83 10.30
N ASP A 60 46.73 15.00 11.33
CA ASP A 60 47.80 14.35 12.07
C ASP A 60 47.34 13.04 12.74
N TYR A 61 48.27 12.12 12.99
CA TYR A 61 48.04 10.86 13.70
C TYR A 61 49.25 10.46 14.55
N HIS A 62 49.07 10.37 15.87
CA HIS A 62 50.13 9.97 16.79
C HIS A 62 49.56 9.14 17.96
N GLN A 63 50.18 8.00 18.29
CA GLN A 63 49.82 7.16 19.45
C GLN A 63 48.30 6.87 19.60
N LYS A 64 47.63 6.59 18.46
CA LYS A 64 46.17 6.36 18.33
C LYS A 64 45.30 7.61 18.39
N GLU A 65 45.86 8.79 18.64
CA GLU A 65 45.14 10.05 18.57
C GLU A 65 45.18 10.58 17.12
N VAL A 66 44.02 10.94 16.58
CA VAL A 66 43.87 11.53 15.25
C VAL A 66 43.38 12.97 15.41
N THR A 67 44.05 13.89 14.72
CA THR A 67 43.59 15.28 14.57
C THR A 67 42.93 15.46 13.21
N ILE A 68 41.82 16.19 13.18
CA ILE A 68 41.05 16.48 11.97
C ILE A 68 40.84 17.98 11.76
N ASP A 69 40.71 18.36 10.49
CA ASP A 69 40.49 19.75 10.04
C ASP A 69 39.05 20.27 10.19
N ARG A 70 38.24 19.61 11.04
CA ARG A 70 36.87 20.00 11.35
C ARG A 70 36.71 20.10 12.85
N GLY A 71 36.07 21.18 13.29
CA GLY A 71 35.85 21.48 14.70
C GLY A 71 34.38 21.79 15.00
N ALA A 72 34.14 22.49 16.11
CA ALA A 72 32.80 22.82 16.59
C ALA A 72 31.96 23.59 15.57
N THR A 73 32.60 24.45 14.75
CA THR A 73 31.91 25.20 13.67
C THR A 73 31.37 24.30 12.55
N SER A 74 31.90 23.08 12.42
CA SER A 74 31.47 22.06 11.46
C SER A 74 30.48 21.05 12.05
N GLY A 75 29.98 21.30 13.27
CA GLY A 75 29.02 20.42 13.95
C GLY A 75 29.63 19.22 14.67
N ILE A 76 30.95 19.23 14.91
CA ILE A 76 31.65 18.21 15.71
C ILE A 76 31.53 18.54 17.20
N TYR A 77 31.31 17.52 18.03
CA TYR A 77 31.25 17.64 19.48
C TYR A 77 31.95 16.42 20.14
N PRO A 78 32.42 16.54 21.40
CA PRO A 78 33.02 15.42 22.12
C PRO A 78 32.09 14.20 22.21
N GLY A 79 32.62 13.01 22.01
CA GLY A 79 31.88 11.74 21.93
C GLY A 79 31.33 11.41 20.53
N LEU A 80 31.51 12.28 19.54
CA LEU A 80 31.08 11.99 18.16
C LEU A 80 32.00 10.95 17.51
N VAL A 81 31.42 9.92 16.90
CA VAL A 81 32.17 8.88 16.17
C VAL A 81 32.17 9.14 14.66
N LEU A 82 33.35 9.24 14.07
CA LEU A 82 33.57 9.52 12.64
C LEU A 82 34.25 8.33 11.95
N THR A 83 33.91 8.06 10.70
CA THR A 83 34.55 6.99 9.92
C THR A 83 35.75 7.53 9.13
N VAL A 84 36.87 6.81 9.20
CA VAL A 84 38.09 7.13 8.42
C VAL A 84 38.18 6.23 7.20
N THR A 85 38.38 6.84 6.04
CA THR A 85 38.53 6.15 4.76
C THR A 85 39.73 6.67 3.98
N ARG A 86 40.47 5.76 3.35
CA ARG A 86 41.54 6.08 2.40
C ARG A 86 41.03 5.97 0.98
N GLN A 87 41.35 6.96 0.17
CA GLN A 87 41.11 6.92 -1.27
C GLN A 87 42.03 5.88 -1.91
N GLY A 88 41.44 4.84 -2.48
CA GLY A 88 42.10 3.74 -3.19
C GLY A 88 42.10 3.95 -4.71
N ALA A 89 42.28 2.85 -5.46
CA ALA A 89 42.48 2.91 -6.91
C ALA A 89 41.28 3.55 -7.66
N PRO A 90 41.53 4.30 -8.75
CA PRO A 90 40.48 4.81 -9.62
C PRO A 90 39.66 3.67 -10.22
N PHE A 91 38.34 3.77 -10.21
CA PHE A 91 37.46 2.83 -10.90
C PHE A 91 36.85 3.51 -12.14
N ARG A 92 36.92 2.79 -13.26
CA ARG A 92 36.49 3.26 -14.57
C ARG A 92 35.32 2.43 -15.06
N ASP A 93 34.47 3.04 -15.88
CA ASP A 93 33.44 2.30 -16.60
C ASP A 93 34.10 1.26 -17.52
N PRO A 94 33.67 -0.02 -17.50
CA PRO A 94 34.35 -1.09 -18.24
C PRO A 94 34.35 -0.88 -19.77
N TYR A 95 33.38 -0.14 -20.29
CA TYR A 95 33.14 -0.01 -21.73
C TYR A 95 33.60 1.35 -22.28
N THR A 96 33.34 2.43 -21.54
CA THR A 96 33.65 3.80 -21.95
C THR A 96 35.00 4.28 -21.43
N ARG A 97 35.64 3.54 -20.50
CA ARG A 97 36.89 3.91 -19.79
C ARG A 97 36.85 5.24 -19.05
N LEU A 98 35.67 5.86 -18.94
CA LEU A 98 35.44 7.09 -18.20
C LEU A 98 35.77 6.87 -16.73
N LEU A 99 36.49 7.80 -16.11
CA LEU A 99 36.77 7.75 -14.67
C LEU A 99 35.46 8.00 -13.92
N LEU A 100 34.95 6.97 -13.25
CA LEU A 100 33.71 7.04 -12.48
C LEU A 100 33.95 7.45 -11.02
N GLY A 101 35.19 7.31 -10.53
CA GLY A 101 35.59 7.76 -9.20
C GLY A 101 36.77 6.96 -8.66
N TYR A 102 36.96 6.96 -7.34
CA TYR A 102 37.99 6.20 -6.64
C TYR A 102 37.34 5.24 -5.65
N ARG A 103 37.91 4.04 -5.50
CA ARG A 103 37.45 3.10 -4.47
C ARG A 103 37.79 3.66 -3.09
N GLU A 104 36.93 3.50 -2.11
CA GLU A 104 37.21 3.92 -0.72
C GLU A 104 37.52 2.69 0.14
N ILE A 105 38.63 2.74 0.87
CA ILE A 105 39.05 1.69 1.81
C ILE A 105 38.75 2.18 3.22
N ARG A 106 37.90 1.47 3.96
CA ARG A 106 37.58 1.81 5.36
C ARG A 106 38.71 1.39 6.29
N LEU A 107 39.29 2.35 7.01
CA LEU A 107 40.39 2.13 7.94
C LEU A 107 39.90 1.85 9.36
N GLY A 108 38.88 2.59 9.81
CA GLY A 108 38.38 2.52 11.19
C GLY A 108 37.46 3.67 11.54
N GLU A 109 37.30 3.91 12.83
CA GLU A 109 36.48 4.96 13.41
C GLU A 109 37.30 5.83 14.37
N ILE A 110 36.95 7.11 14.51
CA ILE A 110 37.54 8.04 15.46
C ILE A 110 36.44 8.48 16.42
N GLU A 111 36.63 8.28 17.71
CA GLU A 111 35.79 8.86 18.74
C GLU A 111 36.40 10.18 19.21
N VAL A 112 35.69 11.28 18.97
CA VAL A 112 36.19 12.65 19.24
C VAL A 112 36.31 12.88 20.74
N SER A 113 37.52 13.18 21.22
CA SER A 113 37.82 13.44 22.64
C SER A 113 37.78 14.93 22.98
N SER A 114 38.31 15.79 22.09
CA SER A 114 38.37 17.24 22.29
C SER A 114 38.07 18.00 21.00
N VAL A 115 37.47 19.18 21.13
CA VAL A 115 37.00 19.97 19.98
C VAL A 115 37.39 21.44 20.15
N THR A 116 38.02 21.99 19.12
CA THR A 116 38.28 23.43 18.96
C THR A 116 37.30 24.01 17.92
N PRO A 117 37.23 25.33 17.70
CA PRO A 117 36.35 25.90 16.69
C PRO A 117 36.58 25.34 15.28
N THR A 118 37.82 25.07 14.89
CA THR A 118 38.21 24.70 13.51
C THR A 118 38.78 23.28 13.36
N GLY A 119 39.15 22.62 14.45
CA GLY A 119 39.66 21.24 14.44
C GLY A 119 39.17 20.41 15.63
N ALA A 120 39.41 19.11 15.59
CA ALA A 120 39.06 18.20 16.67
C ALA A 120 40.11 17.09 16.79
N THR A 121 40.29 16.57 18.01
CA THR A 121 41.11 15.38 18.26
C THR A 121 40.24 14.24 18.77
N GLY A 122 40.65 13.01 18.48
CA GLY A 122 39.92 11.82 18.91
C GLY A 122 40.76 10.56 18.85
N VAL A 123 40.24 9.49 19.47
CA VAL A 123 40.91 8.20 19.56
C VAL A 123 40.48 7.30 18.40
N PHE A 124 41.45 6.77 17.65
CA PHE A 124 41.23 5.89 16.52
C PHE A 124 41.07 4.42 16.93
N GLN A 125 40.02 3.81 16.40
CA GLN A 125 39.67 2.41 16.55
C GLN A 125 39.73 1.71 15.17
N PRO A 126 40.65 0.76 14.94
CA PRO A 126 40.78 0.05 13.66
C PRO A 126 39.55 -0.79 13.31
N ALA A 127 39.16 -0.82 12.03
CA ALA A 127 37.98 -1.60 11.58
C ALA A 127 38.18 -3.12 11.67
N THR A 128 39.41 -3.60 11.50
CA THR A 128 39.80 -5.02 11.61
C THR A 128 41.20 -5.13 12.21
N LYS A 129 41.52 -6.28 12.82
CA LYS A 129 42.91 -6.58 13.23
C LYS A 129 43.82 -6.53 11.99
N GLY A 130 44.74 -5.57 11.96
CA GLY A 130 45.65 -5.32 10.82
C GLY A 130 45.23 -4.21 9.85
N ALA A 131 44.18 -3.43 10.13
CA ALA A 131 43.86 -2.27 9.30
C ALA A 131 45.00 -1.21 9.34
N PRO A 132 45.30 -0.53 8.21
CA PRO A 132 46.33 0.50 8.17
C PRO A 132 46.01 1.65 9.11
N SER A 133 47.05 2.26 9.69
CA SER A 133 46.90 3.48 10.48
C SER A 133 46.51 4.68 9.59
N PRO A 134 45.73 5.65 10.11
CA PRO A 134 45.41 6.89 9.41
C PRO A 134 46.68 7.69 9.06
N VAL A 135 46.67 8.38 7.93
CA VAL A 135 47.73 9.33 7.52
C VAL A 135 47.13 10.69 7.17
N PRO A 136 47.92 11.78 7.25
CA PRO A 136 47.46 13.08 6.79
C PRO A 136 46.90 13.03 5.36
N GLY A 137 45.71 13.60 5.17
CA GLY A 137 44.98 13.58 3.90
C GLY A 137 43.93 12.47 3.77
N ASP A 138 43.89 11.48 4.67
CA ASP A 138 42.78 10.52 4.72
C ASP A 138 41.45 11.22 5.01
N ILE A 139 40.36 10.71 4.44
CA ILE A 139 39.04 11.33 4.54
C ILE A 139 38.38 10.87 5.83
N VAL A 140 37.95 11.82 6.64
CA VAL A 140 37.15 11.58 7.84
C VAL A 140 35.76 12.10 7.59
N ARG A 141 34.75 11.25 7.80
CA ARG A 141 33.36 11.67 7.59
C ARG A 141 32.40 11.02 8.56
N LEU A 142 31.33 11.75 8.87
CA LEU A 142 30.14 11.15 9.44
C LEU A 142 29.46 10.36 8.32
N SER A 143 29.26 9.05 8.48
CA SER A 143 28.80 8.11 7.45
C SER A 143 27.98 8.74 6.31
N GLY A 144 28.49 8.61 5.07
CA GLY A 144 27.83 9.09 3.85
C GLY A 144 26.59 8.26 3.46
N ALA A 145 26.37 7.12 4.11
CA ALA A 145 25.16 6.32 3.96
C ALA A 145 23.96 7.05 4.61
N PRO A 146 22.73 6.87 4.07
CA PRO A 146 21.53 7.36 4.73
C PRO A 146 21.42 6.85 6.17
N LEU A 147 21.20 7.77 7.12
CA LEU A 147 21.15 7.50 8.54
C LEU A 147 19.90 6.67 8.86
N PRO A 148 20.02 5.46 9.44
CA PRO A 148 18.86 4.68 9.85
C PRO A 148 18.16 5.39 11.02
N VAL A 149 16.94 5.84 10.81
CA VAL A 149 16.11 6.54 11.80
C VAL A 149 14.82 5.78 12.04
N ALA A 150 14.41 5.68 13.30
CA ALA A 150 13.11 5.11 13.67
C ALA A 150 12.17 6.23 14.12
N ILE A 151 10.95 6.23 13.56
CA ILE A 151 9.91 7.19 13.93
C ILE A 151 9.09 6.55 15.05
N VAL A 152 9.09 7.20 16.22
CA VAL A 152 8.41 6.73 17.41
C VAL A 152 7.21 7.66 17.65
N PRO A 153 5.98 7.14 17.70
CA PRO A 153 4.83 7.96 18.08
C PRO A 153 4.98 8.39 19.55
N ALA A 154 4.89 9.69 19.83
CA ALA A 154 5.07 10.24 21.17
C ALA A 154 3.88 9.94 22.10
N SER A 155 2.70 9.73 21.52
CA SER A 155 1.47 9.36 22.23
C SER A 155 0.73 8.23 21.49
N ASN A 156 -0.46 7.86 21.97
CA ASN A 156 -1.37 6.97 21.21
C ASN A 156 -2.31 7.78 20.28
N TYR A 157 -2.20 9.11 20.30
CA TYR A 157 -3.04 10.04 19.53
C TYR A 157 -2.28 10.68 18.35
N THR A 158 -1.01 10.33 18.17
CA THR A 158 -0.15 10.85 17.08
C THR A 158 -0.64 10.32 15.73
N ASP A 159 -1.09 11.16 14.79
CA ASP A 159 -1.70 10.72 13.52
C ASP A 159 -0.76 9.88 12.63
N VAL A 160 -1.01 8.57 12.55
CA VAL A 160 -0.28 7.62 11.69
C VAL A 160 -0.15 7.99 10.22
N ARG A 161 -1.08 8.75 9.64
CA ARG A 161 -0.97 9.18 8.22
C ARG A 161 0.10 10.26 8.08
N VAL A 162 0.20 11.14 9.08
CA VAL A 162 1.27 12.14 9.17
C VAL A 162 2.60 11.43 9.40
N LEU A 163 2.65 10.39 10.25
CA LEU A 163 3.86 9.58 10.44
C LEU A 163 4.27 8.79 9.19
N ALA A 164 3.31 8.22 8.45
CA ALA A 164 3.59 7.50 7.20
C ALA A 164 4.05 8.46 6.10
N HIS A 165 3.49 9.67 6.04
CA HIS A 165 3.95 10.73 5.13
C HIS A 165 5.34 11.25 5.53
N LEU A 166 5.60 11.42 6.82
CA LEU A 166 6.92 11.77 7.37
C LEU A 166 7.96 10.69 7.05
N SER A 167 7.63 9.41 7.23
CA SER A 167 8.50 8.27 6.86
C SER A 167 8.89 8.33 5.39
N ARG A 168 7.90 8.47 4.50
CA ARG A 168 8.16 8.59 3.05
C ARG A 168 8.99 9.82 2.71
N THR A 169 8.82 10.91 3.45
CA THR A 169 9.56 12.15 3.23
C THR A 169 11.01 12.04 3.71
N LEU A 170 11.24 11.38 4.86
CA LEU A 170 12.57 11.04 5.37
C LEU A 170 13.30 10.08 4.42
N ASP A 171 12.63 9.06 3.88
CA ASP A 171 13.22 8.12 2.91
C ASP A 171 13.55 8.77 1.56
N ARG A 172 12.79 9.78 1.16
CA ARG A 172 13.08 10.59 -0.04
C ARG A 172 14.20 11.60 0.19
N SER A 173 14.54 11.89 1.45
CA SER A 173 15.70 12.70 1.77
C SER A 173 16.97 11.92 1.46
N SER A 174 18.01 12.59 0.98
CA SER A 174 19.31 11.95 0.77
C SER A 174 20.04 11.62 2.08
N ARG A 175 19.50 12.02 3.25
CA ARG A 175 20.17 11.94 4.56
C ARG A 175 19.66 10.82 5.45
N PHE A 176 18.38 10.46 5.35
CA PHE A 176 17.74 9.49 6.26
C PHE A 176 17.30 8.22 5.54
N ARG A 177 17.23 7.12 6.29
CA ARG A 177 16.54 5.89 5.92
C ARG A 177 15.61 5.53 7.07
N SER A 178 14.31 5.63 6.82
CA SER A 178 13.31 5.25 7.79
C SER A 178 13.35 3.74 8.01
N ILE A 179 13.36 3.34 9.28
CA ILE A 179 13.15 1.96 9.68
C ILE A 179 11.66 1.67 9.56
N ASP A 180 11.33 0.50 9.04
CA ASP A 180 9.94 0.04 8.86
C ASP A 180 9.12 0.29 10.14
N PRO A 181 8.03 1.09 10.07
CA PRO A 181 7.18 1.39 11.22
C PRO A 181 6.67 0.15 11.95
N PHE A 182 6.39 -0.95 11.25
CA PHE A 182 5.99 -2.21 11.88
C PHE A 182 7.12 -2.82 12.71
N ARG A 183 8.37 -2.70 12.27
CA ARG A 183 9.52 -3.18 13.06
C ARG A 183 9.69 -2.33 14.31
N VAL A 184 9.51 -1.00 14.21
CA VAL A 184 9.56 -0.10 15.37
C VAL A 184 8.48 -0.49 16.39
N GLU A 185 7.27 -0.75 15.93
CA GLU A 185 6.14 -1.13 16.78
C GLU A 185 6.35 -2.50 17.46
N ILE A 186 6.77 -3.51 16.70
CA ILE A 186 7.06 -4.84 17.26
C ILE A 186 8.15 -4.72 18.33
N SER A 187 9.25 -4.00 18.04
CA SER A 187 10.32 -3.79 19.01
C SER A 187 9.88 -3.04 20.26
N MET A 188 9.01 -2.02 20.12
CA MET A 188 8.43 -1.33 21.27
C MET A 188 7.58 -2.27 22.14
N ASN A 189 6.80 -3.15 21.52
CA ASN A 189 5.95 -4.11 22.22
C ASN A 189 6.79 -5.19 22.91
N THR A 190 7.81 -5.72 22.23
CA THR A 190 8.75 -6.70 22.80
C THR A 190 9.50 -6.14 24.00
N LEU A 191 9.87 -4.86 23.98
CA LEU A 191 10.57 -4.19 25.07
C LEU A 191 9.64 -3.66 26.18
N GLY A 192 8.33 -3.82 26.05
CA GLY A 192 7.35 -3.34 27.04
C GLY A 192 7.39 -1.82 27.24
N ILE A 193 7.68 -1.04 26.19
CA ILE A 193 7.84 0.41 26.31
C ILE A 193 6.46 1.07 26.49
N GLY A 194 6.11 1.33 27.74
CA GLY A 194 4.87 2.04 28.11
C GLY A 194 4.99 3.56 27.98
N ASN A 195 6.15 4.13 28.33
CA ASN A 195 6.43 5.56 28.17
C ASN A 195 7.35 5.81 26.97
N LYS A 196 6.76 6.30 25.87
CA LYS A 196 7.44 6.52 24.58
C LYS A 196 8.30 7.80 24.55
N ARG A 197 8.42 8.50 25.69
CA ARG A 197 9.25 9.71 25.86
C ARG A 197 10.41 9.53 26.84
N ASP A 198 10.51 8.37 27.49
CA ASP A 198 11.58 8.05 28.44
C ASP A 198 12.93 7.79 27.71
N PRO A 199 14.00 8.55 28.01
CA PRO A 199 15.30 8.40 27.33
C PRO A 199 15.89 6.99 27.43
N ALA A 200 15.80 6.33 28.60
CA ALA A 200 16.37 5.00 28.78
C ALA A 200 15.66 3.95 27.91
N SER A 201 14.34 4.04 27.81
CA SER A 201 13.53 3.19 26.95
C SER A 201 13.81 3.42 25.47
N LEU A 202 14.02 4.67 25.06
CA LEU A 202 14.38 5.03 23.69
C LEU A 202 15.77 4.50 23.30
N VAL A 203 16.78 4.58 24.17
CA VAL A 203 18.11 3.99 23.91
C VAL A 203 18.01 2.49 23.69
N ARG A 204 17.29 1.75 24.55
CA ARG A 204 17.05 0.30 24.36
C ARG A 204 16.38 -0.01 23.02
N LEU A 205 15.38 0.78 22.64
CA LEU A 205 14.68 0.65 21.36
C LEU A 205 15.62 0.89 20.18
N ALA A 206 16.44 1.94 20.23
CA ALA A 206 17.40 2.26 19.19
C ALA A 206 18.43 1.14 18.99
N HIS A 207 18.96 0.57 20.08
CA HIS A 207 19.87 -0.58 20.03
C HIS A 207 19.23 -1.80 19.38
N MET A 208 17.99 -2.16 19.77
CA MET A 208 17.26 -3.29 19.18
C MET A 208 17.02 -3.11 17.68
N LEU A 209 16.70 -1.87 17.27
CA LEU A 209 16.40 -1.53 15.88
C LEU A 209 17.65 -1.27 15.02
N LYS A 210 18.83 -1.16 15.64
CA LYS A 210 20.06 -0.65 15.02
C LYS A 210 19.86 0.74 14.41
N ALA A 211 19.02 1.56 15.05
CA ALA A 211 18.79 2.95 14.68
C ALA A 211 19.95 3.82 15.16
N LYS A 212 20.31 4.85 14.39
CA LYS A 212 21.33 5.85 14.78
C LYS A 212 20.72 7.13 15.32
N ALA A 213 19.43 7.35 15.10
CA ALA A 213 18.62 8.32 15.82
C ALA A 213 17.16 7.88 15.88
N LEU A 214 16.42 8.42 16.84
CA LEU A 214 14.98 8.27 16.96
C LEU A 214 14.30 9.61 16.72
N ILE A 215 13.20 9.61 15.99
CA ILE A 215 12.36 10.79 15.79
C ILE A 215 11.07 10.52 16.55
N VAL A 216 10.99 11.08 17.76
CA VAL A 216 9.77 11.04 18.57
C VAL A 216 8.83 12.10 18.00
N ALA A 217 7.77 11.67 17.35
CA ALA A 217 6.85 12.55 16.65
C ALA A 217 5.52 12.62 17.41
N ASP A 218 4.98 13.82 17.58
CA ASP A 218 3.62 14.04 18.06
C ASP A 218 2.84 14.91 17.10
N THR A 219 1.52 14.81 17.14
CA THR A 219 0.65 15.64 16.31
C THR A 219 -0.41 16.29 17.16
N THR A 220 -0.50 17.62 17.08
CA THR A 220 -1.50 18.42 17.76
C THR A 220 -2.44 19.02 16.75
N LEU A 221 -3.75 18.97 17.03
CA LEU A 221 -4.75 19.56 16.18
C LEU A 221 -4.97 21.04 16.56
N ILE A 222 -4.63 21.97 15.66
CA ILE A 222 -4.89 23.40 15.82
C ILE A 222 -5.91 23.84 14.75
N GLY A 223 -7.19 23.85 15.14
CA GLY A 223 -8.29 24.17 14.23
C GLY A 223 -8.36 23.20 13.05
N LYS A 224 -8.13 23.69 11.83
CA LYS A 224 -8.18 22.94 10.56
C LYS A 224 -6.78 22.57 10.04
N LYS A 225 -5.76 22.67 10.88
CA LYS A 225 -4.37 22.43 10.54
C LYS A 225 -3.73 21.50 11.58
N VAL A 226 -2.82 20.64 11.14
CA VAL A 226 -2.07 19.74 12.03
C VAL A 226 -0.75 20.40 12.38
N GLU A 227 -0.48 20.61 13.65
CA GLU A 227 0.86 20.87 14.13
C GLU A 227 1.60 19.55 14.31
N LEU A 228 2.78 19.43 13.70
CA LEU A 228 3.66 18.27 13.83
C LEU A 228 4.86 18.66 14.68
N ASP A 229 5.00 18.01 15.83
CA ASP A 229 6.12 18.16 16.75
C ASP A 229 7.09 17.00 16.55
N LEU A 230 8.33 17.31 16.18
CA LEU A 230 9.39 16.33 15.98
C LEU A 230 10.48 16.55 17.01
N LYS A 231 10.75 15.53 17.81
CA LYS A 231 11.86 15.49 18.74
C LYS A 231 12.89 14.47 18.26
N ALA A 232 14.02 14.96 17.75
CA ALA A 232 15.15 14.10 17.41
C ALA A 232 15.91 13.70 18.68
N VAL A 233 16.15 12.40 18.83
CA VAL A 233 16.83 11.81 19.98
C VAL A 233 18.03 11.01 19.49
N ASN A 234 19.19 11.21 20.12
CA ASN A 234 20.39 10.44 19.85
C ASN A 234 20.20 8.99 20.33
N ALA A 235 20.52 8.04 19.46
CA ALA A 235 20.34 6.60 19.74
C ALA A 235 21.25 6.07 20.86
N GLU A 236 22.41 6.68 21.09
CA GLU A 236 23.44 6.18 22.00
C GLU A 236 23.30 6.79 23.39
N THR A 237 22.99 8.09 23.47
CA THR A 237 22.91 8.84 24.73
C THR A 237 21.49 9.08 25.22
N GLY A 238 20.48 8.92 24.35
CA GLY A 238 19.09 9.29 24.65
C GLY A 238 18.86 10.80 24.77
N THR A 239 19.88 11.62 24.47
CA THR A 239 19.79 13.08 24.55
C THR A 239 18.97 13.63 23.38
N THR A 240 18.27 14.73 23.63
CA THR A 240 17.51 15.43 22.58
C THR A 240 18.48 16.23 21.73
N LEU A 241 18.48 15.99 20.42
CA LEU A 241 19.32 16.68 19.45
C LEU A 241 18.65 17.92 18.87
N ALA A 242 17.33 17.83 18.65
CA ALA A 242 16.54 18.91 18.07
C ALA A 242 15.07 18.75 18.42
N MET A 243 14.38 19.88 18.49
CA MET A 243 12.93 19.95 18.49
C MET A 243 12.50 20.84 17.32
N VAL A 244 11.68 20.29 16.43
CA VAL A 244 11.20 20.95 15.22
C VAL A 244 9.69 20.85 15.23
N SER A 245 9.02 22.00 15.29
CA SER A 245 7.56 22.07 15.26
C SER A 245 7.12 22.86 14.03
N GLY A 246 6.01 22.46 13.42
CA GLY A 246 5.45 23.23 12.32
C GLY A 246 4.00 22.87 12.00
N LEU A 247 3.27 23.90 11.59
CA LEU A 247 1.88 23.80 11.19
C LEU A 247 1.80 23.31 9.73
N LEU A 248 1.33 22.09 9.52
CA LEU A 248 1.37 21.43 8.21
C LEU A 248 0.41 22.06 7.19
N GLU A 249 0.92 22.36 6.00
CA GLU A 249 0.13 22.78 4.85
C GLU A 249 -0.53 21.57 4.15
N GLY A 250 -1.84 21.62 3.89
CA GLY A 250 -2.57 20.57 3.18
C GLY A 250 -2.78 19.26 3.95
N ALA A 251 -2.21 19.13 5.15
CA ALA A 251 -2.63 18.12 6.11
C ALA A 251 -3.99 18.56 6.67
N ARG A 252 -5.08 17.94 6.18
CA ARG A 252 -6.42 18.17 6.73
C ARG A 252 -6.61 17.32 7.98
N PRO A 253 -6.62 17.89 9.19
CA PRO A 253 -7.20 17.21 10.31
C PRO A 253 -8.72 17.23 10.24
N PHE A 254 -9.30 16.27 10.95
CA PHE A 254 -10.72 15.91 10.87
C PHE A 254 -11.70 17.06 11.19
N ALA A 255 -11.27 18.16 11.83
CA ALA A 255 -12.18 19.24 12.25
C ALA A 255 -12.88 19.98 11.10
N GLU A 256 -12.33 20.01 9.88
CA GLU A 256 -13.01 20.64 8.73
C GLU A 256 -14.00 19.70 8.03
N ALA A 257 -14.01 18.41 8.37
CA ALA A 257 -15.11 17.50 8.06
C ALA A 257 -16.24 17.59 9.11
N LEU A 258 -16.06 18.40 10.16
CA LEU A 258 -16.99 18.59 11.28
C LEU A 258 -17.57 20.01 11.38
N ASP A 259 -17.28 20.91 10.43
CA ASP A 259 -17.78 22.30 10.43
C ASP A 259 -19.27 22.41 10.01
N SER A 260 -20.08 21.43 10.44
CA SER A 260 -21.53 21.47 10.34
C SER A 260 -22.18 20.86 11.59
N THR A 261 -21.79 21.28 12.79
CA THR A 261 -22.65 21.10 13.98
C THR A 261 -22.48 22.27 14.96
N ARG A 262 -23.46 23.17 14.96
CA ARG A 262 -23.85 23.88 16.18
C ARG A 262 -24.08 22.85 17.30
N ALA A 263 -23.66 23.21 18.50
CA ALA A 263 -23.74 22.40 19.72
C ALA A 263 -25.11 21.73 19.92
N VAL A 264 -25.12 20.40 19.77
CA VAL A 264 -26.02 19.44 20.42
C VAL A 264 -25.16 18.18 20.63
N GLY A 265 -25.38 17.41 21.70
CA GLY A 265 -24.52 16.31 22.17
C GLY A 265 -23.95 15.37 21.10
N PHE A 266 -22.84 14.71 21.44
CA PHE A 266 -22.11 13.75 20.60
C PHE A 266 -23.02 12.90 19.70
N VAL A 267 -23.12 13.30 18.43
CA VAL A 267 -23.52 12.43 17.33
C VAL A 267 -22.22 12.13 16.59
N ALA A 268 -21.74 10.88 16.68
CA ALA A 268 -20.74 10.36 15.75
C ALA A 268 -21.16 10.80 14.33
N PRO A 269 -20.27 11.34 13.47
CA PRO A 269 -20.66 11.61 12.09
C PRO A 269 -21.24 10.31 11.56
N GLY A 270 -22.55 10.31 11.32
CA GLY A 270 -23.28 9.07 11.12
C GLY A 270 -22.59 8.30 10.01
N LEU A 271 -22.33 7.01 10.23
CA LEU A 271 -21.87 6.14 9.15
C LEU A 271 -22.72 6.45 7.90
N PRO A 272 -22.11 6.59 6.70
CA PRO A 272 -22.87 6.92 5.50
C PRO A 272 -24.13 6.06 5.40
N PRO A 273 -25.24 6.54 4.84
CA PRO A 273 -26.48 5.77 4.80
C PRO A 273 -26.21 4.37 4.24
N LEU A 274 -26.70 3.36 4.96
CA LEU A 274 -26.55 1.97 4.54
C LEU A 274 -27.22 1.84 3.18
N SER A 275 -26.48 1.33 2.19
CA SER A 275 -27.07 0.98 0.91
C SER A 275 -27.91 -0.28 1.12
N ASN A 276 -29.17 -0.26 0.70
CA ASN A 276 -30.09 -1.36 0.92
C ASN A 276 -30.01 -2.34 -0.24
N PRO A 277 -29.62 -3.61 0.00
CA PRO A 277 -29.73 -4.65 -1.01
C PRO A 277 -31.18 -5.13 -1.17
N ASP A 278 -31.56 -5.52 -2.38
CA ASP A 278 -32.84 -6.17 -2.67
C ASP A 278 -32.90 -7.60 -2.10
N SER A 279 -31.73 -8.25 -2.03
CA SER A 279 -31.59 -9.56 -1.39
C SER A 279 -30.20 -9.75 -0.78
N VAL A 280 -30.15 -10.53 0.30
CA VAL A 280 -28.92 -10.96 0.97
C VAL A 280 -29.01 -12.46 1.19
N VAL A 281 -27.97 -13.17 0.79
CA VAL A 281 -27.86 -14.62 0.95
C VAL A 281 -26.56 -14.92 1.69
N THR A 282 -26.66 -15.68 2.78
CA THR A 282 -25.49 -16.20 3.49
C THR A 282 -25.03 -17.49 2.82
N VAL A 283 -23.71 -17.65 2.69
CA VAL A 283 -23.08 -18.88 2.21
C VAL A 283 -22.12 -19.44 3.27
N PRO A 284 -21.98 -20.77 3.39
CA PRO A 284 -21.20 -21.40 4.46
C PRO A 284 -19.67 -21.36 4.22
N PHE A 285 -19.20 -20.46 3.35
CA PHE A 285 -17.80 -20.21 3.02
C PHE A 285 -17.64 -18.73 2.62
N ILE A 286 -16.43 -18.19 2.63
CA ILE A 286 -16.16 -16.81 2.17
C ILE A 286 -16.00 -16.81 0.63
N PRO A 287 -16.92 -16.22 -0.16
CA PRO A 287 -16.76 -16.14 -1.60
C PRO A 287 -15.76 -15.03 -1.95
N ARG A 288 -14.53 -15.40 -2.25
CA ARG A 288 -13.44 -14.49 -2.62
C ARG A 288 -13.54 -13.99 -4.06
N PHE A 289 -13.94 -14.86 -4.98
CA PHE A 289 -14.11 -14.51 -6.39
C PHE A 289 -15.46 -14.99 -6.92
N ILE A 290 -16.03 -14.22 -7.85
CA ILE A 290 -17.32 -14.48 -8.47
C ILE A 290 -17.19 -14.46 -10.00
N ALA A 291 -17.87 -15.40 -10.66
CA ALA A 291 -18.11 -15.35 -12.09
C ALA A 291 -19.54 -15.84 -12.41
N LEU A 292 -20.20 -15.22 -13.38
CA LEU A 292 -21.53 -15.63 -13.84
C LEU A 292 -21.48 -16.10 -15.29
N GLY A 293 -22.27 -17.11 -15.62
CA GLY A 293 -22.39 -17.56 -17.00
C GLY A 293 -23.46 -18.62 -17.19
N ASP A 294 -23.91 -18.76 -18.44
CA ASP A 294 -24.71 -19.90 -18.87
C ASP A 294 -23.78 -21.10 -19.10
N TYR A 295 -23.34 -21.71 -17.99
CA TYR A 295 -22.42 -22.84 -18.04
C TYR A 295 -23.04 -24.12 -18.61
N ARG A 296 -24.38 -24.18 -18.73
CA ARG A 296 -25.09 -25.35 -19.26
C ARG A 296 -25.61 -25.16 -20.68
N GLY A 297 -25.52 -23.95 -21.24
CA GLY A 297 -26.06 -23.62 -22.56
C GLY A 297 -27.59 -23.65 -22.62
N ASN A 298 -28.28 -23.45 -21.50
CA ASN A 298 -29.75 -23.54 -21.40
C ASN A 298 -30.43 -22.18 -21.18
N GLY A 299 -29.70 -21.08 -21.36
CA GLY A 299 -30.15 -19.71 -21.16
C GLY A 299 -30.25 -19.29 -19.69
N LYS A 300 -29.90 -20.14 -18.73
CA LYS A 300 -29.97 -19.82 -17.29
C LYS A 300 -28.58 -19.63 -16.72
N ASN A 301 -28.29 -18.40 -16.29
CA ASN A 301 -27.03 -18.09 -15.63
C ASN A 301 -26.93 -18.83 -14.29
N LEU A 302 -25.75 -19.40 -14.07
CA LEU A 302 -25.30 -19.97 -12.81
C LEU A 302 -24.15 -19.13 -12.25
N LEU A 303 -23.92 -19.28 -10.95
CA LEU A 303 -22.90 -18.59 -10.21
C LEU A 303 -21.73 -19.53 -9.96
N ALA A 304 -20.54 -19.16 -10.44
CA ALA A 304 -19.29 -19.74 -10.04
C ALA A 304 -18.70 -18.90 -8.90
N LEU A 305 -18.43 -19.53 -7.77
CA LEU A 305 -17.83 -18.92 -6.59
C LEU A 305 -16.52 -19.60 -6.28
N SER A 306 -15.53 -18.85 -5.80
CA SER A 306 -14.33 -19.45 -5.23
C SER A 306 -14.03 -18.90 -3.85
N ASP A 307 -13.67 -19.80 -2.94
CA ASP A 307 -13.18 -19.50 -1.58
C ASP A 307 -11.65 -19.45 -1.49
N THR A 308 -10.97 -19.32 -2.62
CA THR A 308 -9.51 -19.48 -2.86
C THR A 308 -8.99 -20.91 -2.97
N HIS A 309 -9.73 -21.96 -2.62
CA HIS A 309 -9.24 -23.35 -2.71
C HIS A 309 -10.18 -24.27 -3.49
N ARG A 310 -11.44 -23.88 -3.57
CA ARG A 310 -12.54 -24.60 -4.20
C ARG A 310 -13.24 -23.68 -5.19
N VAL A 311 -13.86 -24.29 -6.19
CA VAL A 311 -14.82 -23.62 -7.07
C VAL A 311 -16.17 -24.29 -6.90
N TYR A 312 -17.17 -23.50 -6.56
CA TYR A 312 -18.55 -23.93 -6.45
C TYR A 312 -19.33 -23.40 -7.64
N VAL A 313 -19.99 -24.29 -8.39
CA VAL A 313 -21.01 -23.86 -9.36
C VAL A 313 -22.36 -24.06 -8.71
N SER A 314 -23.13 -22.99 -8.65
CA SER A 314 -24.38 -22.95 -7.90
C SER A 314 -25.48 -22.23 -8.68
N ASP A 315 -26.73 -22.59 -8.40
CA ASP A 315 -27.83 -21.71 -8.75
C ASP A 315 -28.04 -20.67 -7.63
N PHE A 316 -28.54 -19.51 -8.02
CA PHE A 316 -28.94 -18.44 -7.12
C PHE A 316 -30.46 -18.29 -7.23
N ARG A 317 -31.20 -19.00 -6.37
CA ARG A 317 -32.67 -19.05 -6.39
C ARG A 317 -33.22 -18.87 -4.98
N ASN A 318 -34.38 -18.24 -4.87
CA ASN A 318 -35.12 -18.13 -3.60
C ASN A 318 -34.29 -17.61 -2.41
N LYS A 319 -33.37 -16.67 -2.65
CA LYS A 319 -32.46 -16.14 -1.62
C LYS A 319 -31.58 -17.23 -0.97
N ALA A 320 -31.25 -18.29 -1.70
CA ALA A 320 -30.35 -19.35 -1.29
C ALA A 320 -29.36 -19.69 -2.40
N VAL A 321 -28.18 -20.18 -2.00
CA VAL A 321 -27.17 -20.74 -2.91
C VAL A 321 -27.29 -22.26 -2.87
N HIS A 322 -27.66 -22.86 -4.00
CA HIS A 322 -27.71 -24.31 -4.13
C HIS A 322 -26.52 -24.77 -4.97
N VAL A 323 -25.51 -25.31 -4.30
CA VAL A 323 -24.32 -25.89 -4.94
C VAL A 323 -24.75 -27.07 -5.82
N LYS A 324 -24.37 -27.02 -7.09
CA LYS A 324 -24.58 -28.09 -8.08
C LYS A 324 -23.31 -28.87 -8.39
N PHE A 325 -22.16 -28.28 -8.11
CA PHE A 325 -20.86 -28.86 -8.37
C PHE A 325 -19.81 -28.17 -7.49
N GLU A 326 -18.84 -28.95 -7.02
CA GLU A 326 -17.67 -28.50 -6.26
C GLU A 326 -16.42 -29.07 -6.93
N GLU A 327 -15.49 -28.19 -7.31
CA GLU A 327 -14.15 -28.54 -7.77
C GLU A 327 -13.14 -28.21 -6.68
N THR A 328 -12.23 -29.14 -6.39
CA THR A 328 -11.18 -28.92 -5.41
C THR A 328 -9.96 -29.80 -5.68
N ASP A 329 -8.78 -29.29 -5.35
CA ASP A 329 -7.53 -30.03 -5.40
C ASP A 329 -6.89 -30.03 -4.01
N ARG A 330 -7.58 -30.64 -3.04
CA ARG A 330 -7.19 -30.59 -1.60
C ARG A 330 -5.82 -31.23 -1.32
N TRP A 331 -5.35 -32.07 -2.23
CA TRP A 331 -4.09 -32.80 -2.11
C TRP A 331 -2.87 -32.00 -2.59
N VAL A 332 -3.09 -30.86 -3.24
CA VAL A 332 -2.00 -30.02 -3.73
C VAL A 332 -1.65 -28.98 -2.65
N PRO A 333 -0.47 -29.07 -2.01
CA PRO A 333 -0.09 -28.14 -0.96
C PRO A 333 0.08 -26.73 -1.52
N GLN A 334 -0.35 -25.73 -0.74
CA GLN A 334 -0.28 -24.31 -1.13
C GLN A 334 -0.96 -23.99 -2.47
N ASN A 335 -2.00 -24.76 -2.81
CA ASN A 335 -2.89 -24.50 -3.94
C ASN A 335 -3.83 -23.33 -3.60
N ARG A 336 -3.85 -22.29 -4.43
CA ARG A 336 -4.64 -21.09 -4.18
C ARG A 336 -5.13 -20.45 -5.47
N HIS A 337 -6.44 -20.36 -5.64
CA HIS A 337 -7.07 -19.54 -6.66
C HIS A 337 -6.84 -18.06 -6.33
N ILE A 338 -6.49 -17.29 -7.35
CA ILE A 338 -6.25 -15.85 -7.24
C ILE A 338 -7.20 -15.00 -8.08
N PHE A 339 -7.94 -15.63 -8.99
CA PHE A 339 -9.01 -14.99 -9.77
C PHE A 339 -9.86 -16.05 -10.49
N ILE A 340 -11.15 -15.77 -10.71
CA ILE A 340 -11.99 -16.53 -11.64
C ILE A 340 -12.70 -15.62 -12.63
N SER A 341 -12.90 -16.13 -13.84
CA SER A 341 -13.64 -15.45 -14.91
C SER A 341 -14.40 -16.47 -15.76
N SER A 342 -15.45 -16.01 -16.42
CA SER A 342 -16.33 -16.85 -17.23
C SER A 342 -16.60 -16.22 -18.58
N GLY A 343 -16.81 -17.05 -19.60
CA GLY A 343 -17.22 -16.61 -20.92
C GLY A 343 -17.27 -17.78 -21.91
N PRO A 344 -17.93 -17.59 -23.05
CA PRO A 344 -17.97 -18.60 -24.11
C PRO A 344 -16.66 -18.57 -24.89
N LEU A 345 -15.83 -19.60 -24.70
CA LEU A 345 -14.55 -19.80 -25.38
C LEU A 345 -14.66 -20.81 -26.54
N ILE A 346 -15.63 -21.70 -26.45
CA ILE A 346 -15.84 -22.78 -27.43
C ILE A 346 -17.09 -22.45 -28.25
N ALA A 347 -16.90 -22.22 -29.55
CA ALA A 347 -18.00 -22.00 -30.47
C ALA A 347 -18.85 -23.27 -30.61
N GLN A 348 -20.18 -23.12 -30.59
CA GLN A 348 -21.12 -24.22 -30.81
C GLN A 348 -22.11 -23.80 -31.89
N GLN A 349 -22.17 -24.55 -32.99
CA GLN A 349 -23.13 -24.28 -34.06
C GLN A 349 -24.56 -24.57 -33.60
N GLY A 350 -25.49 -23.66 -33.85
CA GLY A 350 -26.93 -23.86 -33.65
C GLY A 350 -27.39 -24.02 -32.20
N LYS A 351 -26.55 -23.75 -31.20
CA LYS A 351 -26.87 -23.83 -29.78
C LYS A 351 -26.53 -22.52 -29.06
N ASN A 352 -27.15 -22.27 -27.91
CA ASN A 352 -26.72 -21.19 -27.03
C ASN A 352 -25.25 -21.41 -26.63
N PRO A 353 -24.43 -20.36 -26.63
CA PRO A 353 -23.02 -20.49 -26.29
C PRO A 353 -22.87 -20.89 -24.83
N ARG A 354 -22.19 -22.02 -24.62
CA ARG A 354 -21.90 -22.53 -23.28
C ARG A 354 -20.67 -21.84 -22.72
N TYR A 355 -20.76 -21.38 -21.48
CA TYR A 355 -19.68 -20.65 -20.82
C TYR A 355 -18.70 -21.64 -20.19
N GLN A 356 -17.41 -21.33 -20.32
CA GLN A 356 -16.34 -21.98 -19.57
C GLN A 356 -15.94 -21.10 -18.38
N ILE A 357 -15.31 -21.71 -17.38
CA ILE A 357 -14.77 -21.00 -16.20
C ILE A 357 -13.25 -21.11 -16.24
N ALA A 358 -12.57 -19.98 -16.42
CA ALA A 358 -11.11 -19.91 -16.27
C ALA A 358 -10.76 -19.59 -14.81
N VAL A 359 -9.94 -20.44 -14.22
CA VAL A 359 -9.44 -20.30 -12.84
C VAL A 359 -7.95 -19.99 -12.89
N SER A 360 -7.61 -18.76 -12.52
CA SER A 360 -6.22 -18.40 -12.26
C SER A 360 -5.81 -18.95 -10.92
N ASN A 361 -4.85 -19.86 -10.94
CA ASN A 361 -4.44 -20.60 -9.76
C ASN A 361 -2.92 -20.56 -9.60
N ILE A 362 -2.46 -20.60 -8.35
CA ILE A 362 -1.05 -20.75 -8.01
C ILE A 362 -0.84 -21.95 -7.11
N VAL A 363 0.25 -22.67 -7.34
CA VAL A 363 0.75 -23.73 -6.47
C VAL A 363 2.18 -23.33 -6.11
N THR A 364 2.47 -23.22 -4.81
CA THR A 364 3.79 -22.81 -4.29
C THR A 364 4.34 -21.53 -4.96
N GLY A 365 3.45 -20.58 -5.26
CA GLY A 365 3.79 -19.30 -5.91
C GLY A 365 4.01 -19.35 -7.42
N THR A 366 3.79 -20.50 -8.07
CA THR A 366 3.88 -20.68 -9.52
C THR A 366 2.48 -20.85 -10.14
N PRO A 367 2.18 -20.22 -11.29
CA PRO A 367 0.90 -20.42 -11.96
C PRO A 367 0.65 -21.89 -12.29
N TYR A 368 -0.55 -22.33 -11.96
CA TYR A 368 -1.03 -23.70 -12.16
C TYR A 368 -2.54 -23.66 -12.46
N SER A 369 -2.89 -22.78 -13.40
CA SER A 369 -4.26 -22.44 -13.76
C SER A 369 -4.95 -23.55 -14.53
N TYR A 370 -6.27 -23.49 -14.60
CA TYR A 370 -7.08 -24.46 -15.32
C TYR A 370 -8.37 -23.84 -15.86
N VAL A 371 -9.01 -24.53 -16.81
CA VAL A 371 -10.30 -24.14 -17.39
C VAL A 371 -11.29 -25.28 -17.20
N LEU A 372 -12.47 -24.96 -16.68
CA LEU A 372 -13.60 -25.88 -16.51
C LEU A 372 -14.62 -25.71 -17.64
N ASP A 373 -15.17 -26.83 -18.12
CA ASP A 373 -16.32 -26.87 -19.01
C ASP A 373 -17.33 -27.92 -18.54
N TYR A 374 -18.58 -27.76 -18.96
CA TYR A 374 -19.66 -28.71 -18.66
C TYR A 374 -19.87 -29.66 -19.85
N ASP A 375 -19.71 -30.97 -19.62
CA ASP A 375 -19.86 -32.00 -20.67
C ASP A 375 -21.32 -32.38 -20.97
N GLY A 376 -22.29 -31.79 -20.28
CA GLY A 376 -23.70 -32.17 -20.33
C GLY A 376 -24.18 -32.99 -19.13
N LYS A 377 -23.25 -33.54 -18.34
CA LYS A 377 -23.51 -34.24 -17.08
C LYS A 377 -22.88 -33.51 -15.89
N THR A 378 -21.57 -33.27 -15.95
CA THR A 378 -20.77 -32.64 -14.89
C THR A 378 -19.75 -31.65 -15.46
N PHE A 379 -19.08 -30.93 -14.55
CA PHE A 379 -17.95 -30.09 -14.91
C PHE A 379 -16.65 -30.89 -14.87
N HIS A 380 -15.77 -30.61 -15.82
CA HIS A 380 -14.43 -31.20 -15.87
C HIS A 380 -13.39 -30.17 -16.33
N ARG A 381 -12.13 -30.37 -15.95
CA ARG A 381 -11.01 -29.54 -16.41
C ARG A 381 -10.68 -29.90 -17.87
N ILE A 382 -10.96 -28.99 -18.80
CA ILE A 382 -10.57 -29.10 -20.23
C ILE A 382 -9.16 -28.58 -20.50
N TRP A 383 -8.63 -27.73 -19.61
CA TRP A 383 -7.22 -27.37 -19.59
C TRP A 383 -6.69 -27.51 -18.18
N LYS A 384 -5.68 -28.35 -18.01
CA LYS A 384 -5.06 -28.65 -16.70
C LYS A 384 -3.65 -28.06 -16.65
N HIS A 385 -3.24 -27.61 -15.46
CA HIS A 385 -1.84 -27.31 -15.14
C HIS A 385 -1.20 -26.22 -16.02
N ALA A 386 -2.00 -25.24 -16.46
CA ALA A 386 -1.52 -24.15 -17.28
C ALA A 386 -0.54 -23.30 -16.47
N LYS A 387 0.72 -23.22 -16.92
CA LYS A 387 1.79 -22.41 -16.31
C LYS A 387 1.64 -20.91 -16.62
N LEU A 388 0.41 -20.43 -16.65
CA LEU A 388 -0.02 -19.10 -17.04
C LEU A 388 -1.06 -18.59 -16.04
N TYR A 389 -1.10 -17.29 -15.81
CA TYR A 389 -2.28 -16.63 -15.28
C TYR A 389 -3.32 -16.54 -16.39
N LEU A 390 -4.54 -16.98 -16.12
CA LEU A 390 -5.64 -17.06 -17.08
C LEU A 390 -6.79 -16.11 -16.71
N ARG A 391 -7.27 -15.34 -17.67
CA ARG A 391 -8.47 -14.52 -17.50
C ARG A 391 -9.24 -14.43 -18.81
N ILE A 392 -10.54 -14.66 -18.75
CA ILE A 392 -11.45 -14.39 -19.85
C ILE A 392 -11.79 -12.90 -19.80
N VAL A 393 -11.51 -12.20 -20.89
CA VAL A 393 -11.73 -10.75 -21.05
C VAL A 393 -12.49 -10.54 -22.34
N THR A 394 -13.55 -9.74 -22.31
CA THR A 394 -14.20 -9.31 -23.54
C THR A 394 -13.38 -8.21 -24.19
N LEU A 395 -12.70 -8.55 -25.29
CA LEU A 395 -11.91 -7.60 -26.07
C LEU A 395 -12.83 -6.81 -27.02
N PRO A 396 -12.68 -5.48 -27.11
CA PRO A 396 -13.43 -4.69 -28.09
C PRO A 396 -13.23 -5.22 -29.52
N GLY A 397 -14.33 -5.33 -30.27
CA GLY A 397 -14.34 -5.83 -31.65
C GLY A 397 -14.16 -7.35 -31.81
N LYS A 398 -13.78 -8.08 -30.75
CA LYS A 398 -13.50 -9.53 -30.82
C LYS A 398 -14.41 -10.38 -29.93
N GLY A 399 -14.89 -9.83 -28.82
CA GLY A 399 -15.73 -10.56 -27.87
C GLY A 399 -14.92 -11.29 -26.78
N PRO A 400 -15.57 -12.19 -26.01
CA PRO A 400 -14.95 -12.95 -24.95
C PRO A 400 -13.73 -13.74 -25.45
N THR A 401 -12.56 -13.47 -24.89
CA THR A 401 -11.29 -14.07 -25.29
C THR A 401 -10.54 -14.56 -24.06
N LEU A 402 -9.97 -15.77 -24.11
CA LEU A 402 -9.11 -16.27 -23.04
C LEU A 402 -7.72 -15.66 -23.20
N LEU A 403 -7.29 -14.92 -22.19
CA LEU A 403 -5.97 -14.29 -22.14
C LEU A 403 -5.07 -15.03 -21.15
N GLY A 404 -3.79 -15.14 -21.52
CA GLY A 404 -2.75 -15.76 -20.71
C GLY A 404 -1.54 -14.85 -20.52
N GLN A 405 -1.06 -14.75 -19.29
CA GLN A 405 0.18 -14.04 -18.95
C GLN A 405 1.15 -14.94 -18.18
N LYS A 406 2.43 -14.91 -18.55
CA LYS A 406 3.47 -15.73 -17.90
C LYS A 406 3.91 -15.09 -16.59
N ARG A 407 4.38 -15.94 -15.67
CA ARG A 407 5.20 -15.49 -14.53
C ARG A 407 6.66 -15.37 -14.96
N GLY A 408 7.35 -14.31 -14.52
CA GLY A 408 8.79 -14.14 -14.72
C GLY A 408 9.63 -14.58 -13.53
N VAL A 409 10.96 -14.50 -13.68
CA VAL A 409 11.93 -14.78 -12.60
C VAL A 409 12.01 -13.63 -11.58
N ASN A 410 11.96 -12.38 -12.06
CA ASN A 410 12.02 -11.16 -11.23
C ASN A 410 10.76 -10.27 -11.29
N LYS A 411 9.78 -10.62 -12.13
CA LYS A 411 8.48 -9.95 -12.24
C LYS A 411 7.34 -10.96 -12.05
N PRO A 412 6.32 -10.64 -11.21
CA PRO A 412 5.18 -11.53 -11.01
C PRO A 412 4.37 -11.71 -12.29
N PHE A 413 4.24 -10.65 -13.10
CA PHE A 413 3.60 -10.65 -14.40
C PHE A 413 4.66 -10.30 -15.45
N LEU A 414 4.97 -11.23 -16.37
CA LEU A 414 6.04 -11.08 -17.35
C LEU A 414 5.54 -11.16 -18.79
N GLY A 415 6.01 -10.21 -19.59
CA GLY A 415 5.88 -10.22 -21.04
C GLY A 415 4.49 -9.84 -21.53
N ALA A 416 4.31 -9.97 -22.84
CA ALA A 416 3.04 -9.70 -23.50
C ALA A 416 1.95 -10.67 -23.05
N ILE A 417 0.72 -10.16 -23.03
CA ILE A 417 -0.49 -10.96 -22.81
C ILE A 417 -0.87 -11.57 -24.16
N HIS A 418 -1.09 -12.88 -24.17
CA HIS A 418 -1.41 -13.62 -25.39
C HIS A 418 -2.83 -14.17 -25.32
N GLU A 419 -3.44 -14.27 -26.48
CA GLU A 419 -4.72 -14.95 -26.64
C GLU A 419 -4.53 -16.47 -26.63
N TYR A 420 -5.57 -17.18 -26.21
CA TYR A 420 -5.66 -18.61 -26.29
C TYR A 420 -7.02 -18.99 -26.85
N TYR A 421 -7.03 -19.82 -27.90
CA TYR A 421 -8.25 -20.26 -28.57
C TYR A 421 -8.38 -21.77 -28.47
N TRP A 422 -9.61 -22.25 -28.41
CA TRP A 422 -9.88 -23.69 -28.44
C TRP A 422 -9.69 -24.20 -29.87
N ASP A 423 -8.72 -25.11 -30.07
CA ASP A 423 -8.53 -25.83 -31.31
C ASP A 423 -8.70 -27.33 -31.07
N ARG A 424 -9.73 -27.92 -31.71
CA ARG A 424 -10.16 -29.32 -31.59
C ARG A 424 -10.42 -29.78 -30.14
N ASP A 425 -9.38 -30.03 -29.37
CA ASP A 425 -9.38 -30.64 -28.04
C ASP A 425 -8.48 -29.94 -27.01
N HIS A 426 -7.79 -28.85 -27.38
CA HIS A 426 -6.90 -28.12 -26.47
C HIS A 426 -6.91 -26.60 -26.75
N PHE A 427 -6.28 -25.84 -25.85
CA PHE A 427 -6.06 -24.42 -26.06
C PHE A 427 -4.73 -24.16 -26.74
N GLU A 428 -4.79 -23.54 -27.91
CA GLU A 428 -3.61 -23.12 -28.66
C GLU A 428 -3.26 -21.66 -28.38
N LYS A 429 -1.95 -21.38 -28.39
CA LYS A 429 -1.45 -20.02 -28.16
C LYS A 429 -1.63 -19.18 -29.43
N GLY A 430 -2.43 -18.13 -29.32
CA GLY A 430 -2.63 -17.14 -30.37
C GLY A 430 -1.67 -15.95 -30.31
N SER A 431 -2.11 -14.89 -31.00
CA SER A 431 -1.39 -13.64 -31.12
C SER A 431 -1.22 -12.91 -29.78
N ALA A 432 -0.20 -12.04 -29.69
CA ALA A 432 -0.07 -11.11 -28.58
C ALA A 432 -1.15 -10.02 -28.72
N VAL A 433 -1.88 -9.76 -27.64
CA VAL A 433 -2.84 -8.65 -27.60
C VAL A 433 -2.06 -7.35 -27.54
N SER A 434 -2.48 -6.35 -28.32
CA SER A 434 -2.02 -4.98 -28.14
C SER A 434 -2.44 -4.52 -26.75
N TRP A 435 -1.53 -4.60 -25.78
CA TRP A 435 -1.80 -4.30 -24.38
C TRP A 435 -0.73 -3.32 -23.90
N PRO A 436 -1.09 -2.26 -23.14
CA PRO A 436 -0.11 -1.26 -22.75
C PRO A 436 1.05 -1.88 -21.96
N PRO A 437 2.29 -1.46 -22.23
CA PRO A 437 3.46 -2.03 -21.57
C PRO A 437 3.44 -1.74 -20.08
N GLY A 438 3.73 -2.75 -19.25
CA GLY A 438 3.81 -2.62 -17.79
C GLY A 438 2.50 -2.87 -17.05
N ILE A 439 1.35 -2.87 -17.75
CA ILE A 439 0.04 -3.15 -17.16
C ILE A 439 -0.17 -4.66 -17.03
N SER A 440 -0.65 -5.11 -15.87
CA SER A 440 -0.89 -6.53 -15.60
C SER A 440 -2.24 -7.02 -16.15
N LEU A 441 -2.40 -8.35 -16.30
CA LEU A 441 -3.69 -8.95 -16.68
C LEU A 441 -4.79 -8.74 -15.63
N PHE A 442 -4.43 -8.55 -14.36
CA PHE A 442 -5.37 -8.31 -13.26
C PHE A 442 -5.44 -6.83 -12.91
N GLY A 443 -6.57 -6.38 -12.37
CA GLY A 443 -6.78 -4.95 -12.09
C GLY A 443 -7.00 -4.09 -13.32
N THR A 444 -7.12 -4.70 -14.50
CA THR A 444 -7.22 -4.00 -15.79
C THR A 444 -8.48 -4.41 -16.55
N GLN A 445 -9.07 -3.54 -17.35
CA GLN A 445 -10.20 -3.85 -18.23
C GLN A 445 -10.13 -3.01 -19.51
N PRO A 446 -10.03 -3.63 -20.71
CA PRO A 446 -10.16 -2.90 -21.96
C PRO A 446 -11.61 -2.48 -22.20
N LEU A 447 -11.79 -1.34 -22.85
CA LEU A 447 -13.08 -0.74 -23.14
C LEU A 447 -13.01 0.02 -24.48
N GLN A 448 -14.13 0.05 -25.21
CA GLN A 448 -14.26 0.90 -26.39
C GLN A 448 -14.77 2.29 -25.97
N LEU A 449 -14.03 3.34 -26.32
CA LEU A 449 -14.46 4.74 -26.23
C LEU A 449 -14.29 5.41 -27.59
N ASP A 450 -15.38 5.95 -28.14
CA ASP A 450 -15.36 6.77 -29.36
C ASP A 450 -14.59 6.11 -30.52
N GLY A 451 -14.80 4.80 -30.72
CA GLY A 451 -14.15 4.04 -31.79
C GLY A 451 -12.70 3.63 -31.50
N LYS A 452 -12.15 3.95 -30.32
CA LYS A 452 -10.80 3.55 -29.89
C LYS A 452 -10.83 2.63 -28.68
N THR A 453 -9.87 1.72 -28.61
CA THR A 453 -9.64 0.89 -27.43
C THR A 453 -8.87 1.70 -26.38
N VAL A 454 -9.39 1.73 -25.16
CA VAL A 454 -8.73 2.26 -23.96
C VAL A 454 -8.61 1.16 -22.90
N TYR A 455 -7.72 1.36 -21.94
CA TYR A 455 -7.44 0.42 -20.86
C TYR A 455 -7.67 1.10 -19.52
N LEU A 456 -8.63 0.57 -18.76
CA LEU A 456 -8.85 0.93 -17.36
C LEU A 456 -7.89 0.13 -16.48
N GLU A 457 -7.18 0.76 -15.56
CA GLU A 457 -6.31 0.08 -14.58
C GLU A 457 -6.53 0.66 -13.19
N ILE A 458 -6.49 -0.18 -12.14
CA ILE A 458 -6.32 0.30 -10.76
C ILE A 458 -4.82 0.35 -10.47
N ALA A 459 -4.25 1.54 -10.48
CA ALA A 459 -2.81 1.78 -10.36
C ALA A 459 -2.26 1.39 -8.97
N ASP A 460 -0.93 1.44 -8.83
CA ASP A 460 -0.25 1.10 -7.57
C ASP A 460 -0.60 2.04 -6.42
N ASP A 461 -0.87 3.31 -6.72
CA ASP A 461 -1.39 4.28 -5.77
C ASP A 461 -2.92 4.19 -5.58
N ASN A 462 -3.51 3.10 -6.08
CA ASN A 462 -4.93 2.74 -6.03
C ASN A 462 -5.91 3.78 -6.59
N HIS A 463 -5.51 4.59 -7.57
CA HIS A 463 -6.50 5.30 -8.38
C HIS A 463 -6.92 4.47 -9.59
N LEU A 464 -8.14 4.68 -10.07
CA LEU A 464 -8.56 4.21 -11.38
C LEU A 464 -7.94 5.13 -12.43
N GLU A 465 -7.10 4.58 -13.28
CA GLU A 465 -6.47 5.25 -14.41
C GLU A 465 -7.04 4.73 -15.73
N VAL A 466 -7.11 5.59 -16.74
CA VAL A 466 -7.53 5.24 -18.10
C VAL A 466 -6.41 5.60 -19.03
N PHE A 467 -5.89 4.61 -19.74
CA PHE A 467 -4.86 4.76 -20.77
C PHE A 467 -5.47 4.58 -22.15
N ASP A 468 -4.95 5.26 -23.16
CA ASP A 468 -5.27 4.92 -24.54
C ASP A 468 -4.42 3.75 -25.06
N GLY A 469 -4.58 3.40 -26.33
CA GLY A 469 -3.81 2.33 -26.98
C GLY A 469 -2.30 2.58 -27.08
N ASN A 470 -1.84 3.82 -26.94
CA ASN A 470 -0.41 4.18 -26.93
C ASN A 470 0.19 4.12 -25.52
N GLY A 471 -0.65 4.05 -24.49
CA GLY A 471 -0.24 4.09 -23.08
C GLY A 471 -0.26 5.49 -22.46
N ASP A 472 -0.85 6.48 -23.13
CA ASP A 472 -0.97 7.83 -22.56
C ASP A 472 -2.11 7.88 -21.54
N LEU A 473 -1.84 8.46 -20.36
CA LEU A 473 -2.84 8.65 -19.31
C LEU A 473 -3.88 9.69 -19.74
N ARG A 474 -5.15 9.28 -19.81
CA ARG A 474 -6.29 10.12 -20.20
C ARG A 474 -7.17 10.53 -19.02
N PHE A 475 -7.22 9.72 -17.96
CA PHE A 475 -7.98 10.03 -16.76
C PHE A 475 -7.37 9.35 -15.54
N LYS A 476 -7.52 10.00 -14.38
CA LYS A 476 -7.21 9.44 -13.06
C LYS A 476 -8.33 9.80 -12.09
N SER A 477 -8.86 8.82 -11.37
CA SER A 477 -9.97 9.05 -10.45
C SER A 477 -9.56 9.97 -9.31
N PRO A 478 -10.45 10.87 -8.82
CA PRO A 478 -10.19 11.68 -7.64
C PRO A 478 -10.32 10.88 -6.33
N VAL A 479 -10.92 9.69 -6.41
CA VAL A 479 -11.10 8.79 -5.27
C VAL A 479 -9.99 7.75 -5.27
N TYR A 480 -9.32 7.62 -4.12
CA TYR A 480 -8.47 6.48 -3.82
C TYR A 480 -9.35 5.23 -3.63
N LEU A 481 -9.17 4.27 -4.53
CA LEU A 481 -9.66 2.90 -4.42
C LEU A 481 -8.71 2.09 -3.53
N GLY A 482 -8.96 0.81 -3.27
CA GLY A 482 -8.08 0.00 -2.42
C GLY A 482 -8.80 -0.71 -1.28
N GLY A 483 -8.00 -1.24 -0.36
CA GLY A 483 -8.51 -2.21 0.62
C GLY A 483 -8.84 -3.54 -0.05
N TYR A 484 -7.94 -4.03 -0.90
CA TYR A 484 -8.02 -5.36 -1.50
C TYR A 484 -7.18 -6.32 -0.65
N PHE A 485 -7.77 -7.44 -0.24
CA PHE A 485 -7.12 -8.38 0.67
C PHE A 485 -6.19 -9.36 -0.07
N ASP A 486 -6.48 -9.62 -1.34
CA ASP A 486 -5.80 -10.66 -2.10
C ASP A 486 -4.37 -10.27 -2.46
N HIS A 487 -3.45 -11.04 -1.90
CA HIS A 487 -2.04 -10.98 -2.24
C HIS A 487 -1.45 -12.39 -2.29
N PHE A 488 -0.39 -12.57 -3.05
CA PHE A 488 0.40 -13.79 -3.04
C PHE A 488 1.89 -13.50 -2.90
N VAL A 489 2.62 -14.44 -2.32
CA VAL A 489 4.07 -14.34 -2.15
C VAL A 489 4.75 -14.70 -3.47
N TYR A 490 5.60 -13.79 -3.94
CA TYR A 490 6.41 -13.96 -5.14
C TYR A 490 7.90 -14.00 -4.78
N GLY A 491 8.58 -15.02 -5.28
CA GLY A 491 10.02 -15.25 -5.10
C GLY A 491 10.35 -16.75 -5.28
N ARG A 492 11.60 -17.09 -5.61
CA ARG A 492 12.07 -18.48 -5.55
C ARG A 492 12.79 -18.72 -4.22
N PRO A 493 12.59 -19.85 -3.53
CA PRO A 493 13.60 -20.32 -2.60
C PRO A 493 14.90 -20.57 -3.39
N HIS A 494 15.94 -19.78 -3.14
CA HIS A 494 17.27 -20.00 -3.69
C HIS A 494 18.18 -20.39 -2.53
N ALA A 495 18.83 -21.55 -2.63
CA ALA A 495 19.60 -22.13 -1.53
C ALA A 495 20.83 -21.30 -1.08
N LEU A 496 21.25 -20.31 -1.85
CA LEU A 496 22.53 -19.60 -1.67
C LEU A 496 22.43 -18.07 -1.53
N LEU A 497 21.21 -17.49 -1.60
CA LEU A 497 21.01 -16.05 -1.45
C LEU A 497 19.75 -15.77 -0.62
N PRO A 498 19.75 -14.73 0.26
CA PRO A 498 18.56 -14.34 1.00
C PRO A 498 17.43 -13.97 0.02
N VAL A 499 16.36 -14.74 0.07
CA VAL A 499 15.20 -14.60 -0.82
C VAL A 499 14.55 -13.24 -0.58
N ARG A 500 14.51 -12.36 -1.59
CA ARG A 500 13.62 -11.19 -1.57
C ARG A 500 12.20 -11.65 -1.91
N GLN A 501 11.53 -12.30 -0.95
CA GLN A 501 10.08 -12.55 -1.05
C GLN A 501 9.35 -11.20 -1.07
N ARG A 502 8.40 -11.04 -1.99
CA ARG A 502 7.57 -9.83 -2.10
C ARG A 502 6.11 -10.22 -2.16
N ASN A 503 5.25 -9.48 -1.46
CA ASN A 503 3.81 -9.61 -1.58
C ASN A 503 3.32 -8.89 -2.86
N VAL A 504 2.70 -9.65 -3.75
CA VAL A 504 2.02 -9.12 -4.94
C VAL A 504 0.56 -8.93 -4.60
N HIS A 505 0.11 -7.68 -4.56
CA HIS A 505 -1.28 -7.37 -4.27
C HIS A 505 -2.09 -7.38 -5.56
N LEU A 506 -3.20 -8.09 -5.56
CA LEU A 506 -4.16 -8.11 -6.66
C LEU A 506 -5.15 -6.98 -6.44
N LYS A 507 -5.42 -6.24 -7.52
CA LYS A 507 -6.38 -5.15 -7.50
C LYS A 507 -7.79 -5.69 -7.72
N GLY A 508 -8.79 -4.95 -7.23
CA GLY A 508 -10.19 -5.32 -7.38
C GLY A 508 -10.64 -5.45 -8.84
N ARG A 509 -11.74 -6.18 -9.04
CA ARG A 509 -12.36 -6.32 -10.36
C ARG A 509 -12.95 -4.98 -10.83
N ILE A 510 -12.69 -4.64 -12.08
CA ILE A 510 -13.34 -3.55 -12.80
C ILE A 510 -14.45 -4.16 -13.67
N LEU A 511 -15.69 -3.70 -13.52
CA LEU A 511 -16.79 -4.07 -14.42
C LEU A 511 -17.10 -2.92 -15.36
N THR A 512 -17.48 -3.25 -16.60
CA THR A 512 -17.91 -2.29 -17.61
C THR A 512 -19.28 -2.69 -18.15
N VAL A 513 -20.15 -1.70 -18.32
CA VAL A 513 -21.46 -1.86 -18.97
C VAL A 513 -21.57 -0.86 -20.10
N GLU A 514 -21.94 -1.33 -21.29
CA GLU A 514 -22.24 -0.43 -22.39
C GLU A 514 -23.62 0.20 -22.18
N SER A 515 -23.70 1.49 -22.49
CA SER A 515 -24.95 2.25 -22.48
C SER A 515 -25.36 2.51 -23.92
N SER A 516 -26.51 1.98 -24.34
CA SER A 516 -27.05 2.16 -25.70
C SER A 516 -28.13 3.25 -25.77
N GLY A 517 -27.92 4.38 -25.08
CA GLY A 517 -28.84 5.52 -25.08
C GLY A 517 -28.82 6.34 -26.39
N LYS A 518 -29.85 7.18 -26.60
CA LYS A 518 -30.00 8.07 -27.78
C LYS A 518 -28.84 9.06 -28.00
N SER A 519 -28.00 9.29 -26.98
CA SER A 519 -26.92 10.29 -26.97
C SER A 519 -25.54 9.73 -27.39
N GLY A 520 -25.44 8.44 -27.73
CA GLY A 520 -24.17 7.78 -28.05
C GLY A 520 -23.74 6.77 -26.99
N ASN A 521 -22.61 6.09 -27.24
CA ASN A 521 -22.08 5.05 -26.36
C ASN A 521 -21.39 5.67 -25.12
N HIS A 522 -22.09 5.67 -23.99
CA HIS A 522 -21.58 6.20 -22.72
C HIS A 522 -21.35 5.07 -21.70
N PRO A 523 -20.23 4.34 -21.77
CA PRO A 523 -20.02 3.20 -20.90
C PRO A 523 -19.96 3.59 -19.43
N ILE A 524 -20.39 2.65 -18.59
CA ILE A 524 -20.39 2.74 -17.14
C ILE A 524 -19.32 1.81 -16.60
N VAL A 525 -18.41 2.36 -15.80
CA VAL A 525 -17.35 1.63 -15.10
C VAL A 525 -17.75 1.49 -13.64
N ILE A 526 -17.69 0.27 -13.12
CA ILE A 526 -18.02 -0.06 -11.73
C ILE A 526 -16.78 -0.57 -11.04
N VAL A 527 -16.40 0.10 -9.95
CA VAL A 527 -15.24 -0.24 -9.11
C VAL A 527 -15.62 -0.14 -7.65
N TYR A 528 -14.86 -0.82 -6.78
CA TYR A 528 -15.14 -0.83 -5.34
C TYR A 528 -13.88 -0.59 -4.52
N LYS A 529 -14.08 -0.24 -3.25
CA LYS A 529 -13.04 -0.13 -2.24
C LYS A 529 -13.56 -0.56 -0.87
N ASN A 530 -12.66 -0.92 0.02
CA ASN A 530 -12.98 -1.13 1.43
C ASN A 530 -12.42 0.01 2.28
N VAL A 531 -13.27 0.60 3.12
CA VAL A 531 -12.92 1.73 3.97
C VAL A 531 -12.30 1.20 5.26
N PRO A 532 -11.04 1.56 5.55
CA PRO A 532 -10.40 1.14 6.80
C PRO A 532 -11.07 1.78 8.00
N MET A 533 -10.99 1.11 9.15
CA MET A 533 -11.45 1.66 10.40
C MET A 533 -10.52 2.76 10.89
N ALA A 534 -11.03 3.98 11.00
CA ALA A 534 -10.39 5.02 11.79
C ALA A 534 -10.81 4.82 13.25
N GLY A 535 -9.93 4.23 14.07
CA GLY A 535 -10.16 3.99 15.49
C GLY A 535 -9.04 4.61 16.34
N ALA A 536 -9.32 4.82 17.63
CA ALA A 536 -8.40 5.43 18.60
C ALA A 536 -7.19 4.56 19.00
N ASN A 537 -6.99 3.40 18.36
CA ASN A 537 -5.91 2.47 18.62
C ASN A 537 -5.26 2.04 17.29
N GLU A 538 -4.01 2.47 17.08
CA GLU A 538 -3.29 2.39 15.79
C GLU A 538 -2.72 1.00 15.48
N ARG A 539 -2.80 0.06 16.43
CA ARG A 539 -2.28 -1.31 16.29
C ARG A 539 -3.19 -2.24 15.45
N PHE A 540 -4.36 -1.77 15.04
CA PHE A 540 -5.42 -2.62 14.49
C PHE A 540 -5.78 -2.22 13.05
N GLN A 541 -5.49 -3.11 12.09
CA GLN A 541 -5.79 -2.93 10.67
C GLN A 541 -7.08 -3.66 10.28
N GLY A 542 -8.22 -3.03 10.54
CA GLY A 542 -9.52 -3.55 10.09
C GLY A 542 -10.24 -2.62 9.12
N TYR A 543 -11.36 -3.12 8.61
CA TYR A 543 -12.25 -2.37 7.72
C TYR A 543 -13.58 -2.11 8.42
N GLN A 544 -14.23 -1.00 8.08
CA GLN A 544 -15.56 -0.62 8.59
C GLN A 544 -16.70 -0.98 7.64
N TYR A 545 -16.49 -0.86 6.33
CA TYR A 545 -17.49 -1.14 5.31
C TYR A 545 -16.88 -1.05 3.90
N GLY A 546 -17.58 -1.57 2.90
CA GLY A 546 -17.26 -1.38 1.49
C GLY A 546 -18.01 -0.21 0.85
N GLN A 547 -17.46 0.30 -0.25
CA GLN A 547 -18.11 1.27 -1.13
C GLN A 547 -17.97 0.83 -2.58
N VAL A 548 -19.01 1.11 -3.38
CA VAL A 548 -18.98 0.88 -4.83
C VAL A 548 -19.23 2.21 -5.53
N PHE A 549 -18.43 2.50 -6.56
CA PHE A 549 -18.52 3.70 -7.38
C PHE A 549 -18.90 3.33 -8.81
N PHE A 550 -19.77 4.15 -9.40
CA PHE A 550 -20.20 4.04 -10.79
C PHE A 550 -19.73 5.28 -11.52
N TYR A 551 -18.74 5.13 -12.39
CA TYR A 551 -18.23 6.18 -13.26
C TYR A 551 -18.89 6.08 -14.63
N ARG A 552 -19.21 7.22 -15.23
CA ARG A 552 -19.77 7.31 -16.58
C ARG A 552 -18.89 8.20 -17.45
N TRP A 553 -18.69 7.77 -18.68
CA TRP A 553 -18.05 8.60 -19.71
C TRP A 553 -19.04 9.62 -20.26
N THR A 554 -18.68 10.90 -20.30
CA THR A 554 -19.54 11.97 -20.85
C THR A 554 -19.29 12.27 -22.32
N GLY A 555 -18.31 11.63 -22.96
CA GLY A 555 -17.77 12.04 -24.26
C GLY A 555 -16.50 12.89 -24.15
N VAL A 556 -16.26 13.49 -22.97
CA VAL A 556 -15.08 14.34 -22.74
C VAL A 556 -14.34 13.97 -21.44
N ASN A 557 -15.07 13.55 -20.40
CA ASN A 557 -14.48 13.19 -19.12
C ASN A 557 -15.25 12.07 -18.41
N TRP A 558 -14.62 11.45 -17.41
CA TRP A 558 -15.27 10.50 -16.51
C TRP A 558 -15.86 11.22 -15.30
N VAL A 559 -17.13 10.95 -15.01
CA VAL A 559 -17.85 11.54 -13.86
C VAL A 559 -18.52 10.46 -13.01
N THR A 560 -18.64 10.69 -11.71
CA THR A 560 -19.35 9.76 -10.82
C THR A 560 -20.87 9.86 -11.06
N ALA A 561 -21.45 8.82 -11.65
CA ALA A 561 -22.90 8.69 -11.89
C ALA A 561 -23.66 8.20 -10.65
N GLY A 562 -22.99 7.52 -9.73
CA GLY A 562 -23.59 7.06 -8.48
C GLY A 562 -22.61 6.35 -7.57
N LYS A 563 -23.07 5.99 -6.38
CA LYS A 563 -22.31 5.19 -5.42
C LYS A 563 -23.23 4.36 -4.52
N LEU A 564 -22.75 3.19 -4.10
CA LEU A 564 -23.21 2.52 -2.89
C LEU A 564 -22.39 3.07 -1.73
N ALA A 565 -22.99 3.96 -0.95
CA ALA A 565 -22.28 4.76 0.05
C ALA A 565 -21.74 3.93 1.23
N ARG A 566 -22.43 2.83 1.56
CA ARG A 566 -22.01 1.87 2.58
C ARG A 566 -22.59 0.49 2.27
N VAL A 567 -21.72 -0.44 1.95
CA VAL A 567 -22.00 -1.88 1.83
C VAL A 567 -21.53 -2.55 3.13
N LYS A 568 -22.41 -3.31 3.78
CA LYS A 568 -22.07 -4.03 5.01
C LYS A 568 -21.12 -5.19 4.68
N GLY A 569 -20.03 -5.33 5.43
CA GLY A 569 -19.00 -6.34 5.16
C GLY A 569 -17.78 -5.78 4.44
N PHE A 570 -16.73 -6.59 4.31
CA PHE A 570 -15.59 -6.31 3.44
C PHE A 570 -15.90 -6.87 2.06
N ILE A 571 -15.91 -6.03 1.01
CA ILE A 571 -16.16 -6.45 -0.36
C ILE A 571 -14.97 -7.25 -0.87
N SER A 572 -15.19 -8.52 -1.22
CA SER A 572 -14.16 -9.38 -1.83
C SER A 572 -14.18 -9.27 -3.36
N ASP A 573 -15.35 -9.38 -3.98
CA ASP A 573 -15.52 -9.29 -5.44
C ASP A 573 -16.93 -8.79 -5.80
N ILE A 574 -17.10 -8.35 -7.04
CA ILE A 574 -18.35 -7.85 -7.59
C ILE A 574 -18.66 -8.53 -8.93
N ALA A 575 -19.94 -8.65 -9.25
CA ALA A 575 -20.39 -9.10 -10.55
C ALA A 575 -21.71 -8.43 -10.96
N LEU A 576 -22.01 -8.42 -12.24
CA LEU A 576 -23.31 -7.95 -12.73
C LEU A 576 -24.23 -9.14 -12.99
N THR A 577 -25.46 -9.00 -12.51
CA THR A 577 -26.54 -9.95 -12.72
C THR A 577 -27.78 -9.24 -13.26
N ARG A 578 -28.87 -9.96 -13.47
CA ARG A 578 -30.17 -9.40 -13.80
C ARG A 578 -31.21 -9.85 -12.79
N ASN A 579 -32.12 -8.95 -12.48
CA ASN A 579 -33.32 -9.30 -11.74
C ASN A 579 -34.13 -10.31 -12.57
N PRO A 580 -34.48 -11.50 -12.04
CA PRO A 580 -35.20 -12.51 -12.79
C PRO A 580 -36.63 -12.11 -13.17
N ARG A 581 -37.23 -11.14 -12.45
CA ARG A 581 -38.59 -10.63 -12.71
C ARG A 581 -38.60 -9.43 -13.64
N THR A 582 -37.72 -8.46 -13.41
CA THR A 582 -37.72 -7.18 -14.16
C THR A 582 -36.73 -7.17 -15.32
N LEU A 583 -35.82 -8.14 -15.39
CA LEU A 583 -34.70 -8.24 -16.35
C LEU A 583 -33.72 -7.06 -16.32
N LYS A 584 -33.91 -6.13 -15.38
CA LYS A 584 -33.03 -4.98 -15.16
C LYS A 584 -31.69 -5.44 -14.59
N PRO A 585 -30.57 -4.78 -14.95
CA PRO A 585 -29.27 -5.09 -14.39
C PRO A 585 -29.23 -4.77 -12.89
N GLU A 586 -28.54 -5.62 -12.14
CA GLU A 586 -28.30 -5.52 -10.70
C GLU A 586 -26.84 -5.81 -10.40
N LEU A 587 -26.32 -5.23 -9.32
CA LEU A 587 -24.96 -5.51 -8.86
C LEU A 587 -25.00 -6.61 -7.81
N LEU A 588 -24.35 -7.73 -8.08
CA LEU A 588 -24.04 -8.74 -7.09
C LEU A 588 -22.72 -8.36 -6.40
N VAL A 589 -22.74 -8.30 -5.08
CA VAL A 589 -21.58 -7.98 -4.25
C VAL A 589 -21.33 -9.13 -3.30
N SER A 590 -20.13 -9.70 -3.35
CA SER A 590 -19.66 -10.63 -2.34
C SER A 590 -18.99 -9.88 -1.21
N THR A 591 -19.32 -10.26 0.02
CA THR A 591 -18.73 -9.68 1.21
C THR A 591 -18.36 -10.75 2.23
N GLU A 592 -17.25 -10.51 2.94
CA GLU A 592 -16.87 -11.28 4.11
C GLU A 592 -17.15 -10.49 5.41
N PRO A 593 -17.25 -11.17 6.56
CA PRO A 593 -17.36 -10.53 7.86
C PRO A 593 -16.23 -9.53 8.09
N LEU A 594 -16.57 -8.38 8.67
CA LEU A 594 -15.57 -7.36 9.00
C LEU A 594 -14.77 -7.81 10.21
N PHE A 595 -13.47 -7.94 10.04
CA PHE A 595 -12.57 -8.04 11.18
C PHE A 595 -12.37 -6.65 11.80
N ASN A 596 -12.88 -6.46 13.01
CA ASN A 596 -12.59 -5.28 13.83
C ASN A 596 -12.49 -5.60 15.34
N PHE A 597 -11.92 -4.70 16.14
CA PHE A 597 -11.74 -4.91 17.59
C PHE A 597 -13.06 -5.12 18.35
N MET A 598 -14.18 -4.61 17.82
CA MET A 598 -15.51 -4.82 18.39
C MET A 598 -16.12 -6.17 18.00
N ASN A 599 -15.59 -6.82 16.95
CA ASN A 599 -16.15 -8.03 16.35
C ASN A 599 -15.04 -9.09 16.16
N ILE A 600 -14.24 -9.34 17.19
CA ILE A 600 -13.11 -10.29 17.12
C ILE A 600 -13.58 -11.72 16.83
N GLU A 601 -14.80 -12.05 17.21
CA GLU A 601 -15.51 -13.29 16.86
C GLU A 601 -15.57 -13.58 15.34
N ASN A 602 -15.53 -12.53 14.51
CA ASN A 602 -15.50 -12.68 13.05
C ASN A 602 -14.21 -13.32 12.52
N LEU A 603 -13.16 -13.49 13.36
CA LEU A 603 -11.96 -14.29 13.00
C LEU A 603 -12.27 -15.76 12.75
N TYR A 604 -13.34 -16.28 13.35
CA TYR A 604 -13.72 -17.68 13.26
C TYR A 604 -14.96 -17.88 12.36
N VAL A 605 -15.53 -16.79 11.84
CA VAL A 605 -16.67 -16.85 10.92
C VAL A 605 -16.16 -17.18 9.53
N ASN A 606 -16.46 -18.40 9.09
CA ASN A 606 -16.14 -18.86 7.75
C ASN A 606 -17.27 -18.60 6.75
N GLU A 607 -18.34 -17.92 7.15
CA GLU A 607 -19.49 -17.62 6.29
C GLU A 607 -19.33 -16.26 5.59
N GLY A 608 -19.68 -16.20 4.31
CA GLY A 608 -19.76 -14.96 3.56
C GLY A 608 -21.19 -14.59 3.16
N LYS A 609 -21.34 -13.43 2.54
CA LYS A 609 -22.63 -12.94 2.06
C LYS A 609 -22.57 -12.54 0.60
N LEU A 610 -23.63 -12.87 -0.12
CA LEU A 610 -23.91 -12.42 -1.48
C LEU A 610 -25.11 -11.49 -1.42
N SER A 611 -24.90 -10.22 -1.75
CA SER A 611 -25.92 -9.18 -1.69
C SER A 611 -26.20 -8.65 -3.10
N THR A 612 -27.46 -8.59 -3.49
CA THR A 612 -27.88 -7.98 -4.77
C THR A 612 -28.35 -6.55 -4.52
N TYR A 613 -27.75 -5.59 -5.19
CA TYR A 613 -28.10 -4.18 -5.11
C TYR A 613 -28.71 -3.69 -6.41
N PRO A 614 -29.78 -2.89 -6.35
CA PRO A 614 -30.22 -2.15 -7.53
C PRO A 614 -29.15 -1.14 -7.92
N LEU A 615 -28.99 -0.90 -9.22
CA LEU A 615 -28.08 0.14 -9.68
C LEU A 615 -28.67 1.54 -9.35
N PRO A 616 -27.84 2.56 -9.07
CA PRO A 616 -28.32 3.91 -8.80
C PRO A 616 -29.24 4.42 -9.92
N SER A 617 -30.30 5.17 -9.60
CA SER A 617 -31.30 5.59 -10.60
C SER A 617 -30.71 6.36 -11.79
N ALA A 618 -29.64 7.14 -11.56
CA ALA A 618 -28.92 7.81 -12.64
C ALA A 618 -28.22 6.81 -13.57
N VAL A 619 -27.57 5.78 -13.03
CA VAL A 619 -26.97 4.67 -13.79
C VAL A 619 -28.07 3.92 -14.58
N MET A 620 -29.20 3.64 -13.93
CA MET A 620 -30.34 2.95 -14.57
C MET A 620 -30.96 3.75 -15.73
N ARG A 621 -31.04 5.08 -15.63
CA ARG A 621 -31.55 5.93 -16.72
C ARG A 621 -30.65 5.89 -17.94
N GLU A 622 -29.34 5.86 -17.74
CA GLU A 622 -28.36 5.76 -18.83
C GLU A 622 -28.46 4.39 -19.50
N LEU A 623 -28.54 3.31 -18.71
CA LEU A 623 -28.69 1.95 -19.21
C LEU A 623 -30.08 1.65 -19.82
N ALA A 624 -31.03 2.59 -19.82
CA ALA A 624 -32.37 2.38 -20.35
C ALA A 624 -32.57 3.11 -21.70
N PRO A 625 -32.44 2.44 -22.85
CA PRO A 625 -33.04 2.90 -24.09
C PRO A 625 -34.47 2.37 -24.20
N SER A 626 -35.37 3.20 -24.77
CA SER A 626 -36.73 2.85 -25.16
C SER A 626 -36.82 1.43 -25.76
N GLY A 627 -37.39 0.49 -25.00
CA GLY A 627 -37.84 -0.82 -25.50
C GLY A 627 -36.77 -1.84 -25.92
N SER A 628 -35.48 -1.60 -25.72
CA SER A 628 -34.42 -2.59 -26.02
C SER A 628 -33.42 -2.68 -24.87
N ALA A 629 -33.20 -3.90 -24.36
CA ALA A 629 -32.33 -4.14 -23.23
C ALA A 629 -30.90 -3.61 -23.47
N PRO A 630 -30.25 -2.96 -22.47
CA PRO A 630 -28.84 -2.62 -22.59
C PRO A 630 -28.01 -3.87 -22.85
N GLY A 631 -27.09 -3.76 -23.82
CA GLY A 631 -26.07 -4.76 -24.10
C GLY A 631 -25.19 -4.95 -22.86
N LEU A 632 -25.40 -6.03 -22.12
CA LEU A 632 -24.36 -6.54 -21.25
C LEU A 632 -23.32 -7.18 -22.17
N ILE A 633 -22.05 -6.88 -21.94
CA ILE A 633 -20.86 -7.39 -22.67
C ILE A 633 -20.69 -8.94 -22.53
N ASN A 634 -21.73 -9.65 -22.10
CA ASN A 634 -21.85 -11.10 -22.01
C ASN A 634 -23.03 -11.63 -22.87
N ARG A 635 -23.31 -11.02 -24.03
CA ARG A 635 -24.24 -11.58 -25.02
C ARG A 635 -23.52 -11.71 -26.36
N PRO A 636 -23.66 -12.82 -27.10
CA PRO A 636 -23.24 -12.86 -28.50
C PRO A 636 -24.09 -11.89 -29.30
N SER A 637 -23.44 -11.10 -30.14
CA SER A 637 -24.10 -10.42 -31.25
C SER A 637 -24.69 -11.49 -32.17
N ASN A 638 -26.01 -11.52 -32.33
CA ASN A 638 -26.60 -12.21 -33.48
C ASN A 638 -26.17 -11.44 -34.73
N GLY A 639 -25.46 -12.09 -35.63
CA GLY A 639 -25.25 -11.60 -36.98
C GLY A 639 -26.60 -11.41 -37.67
N GLY A 640 -26.97 -10.15 -37.91
CA GLY A 640 -28.05 -9.79 -38.81
C GLY A 640 -27.46 -9.53 -40.19
N SER A 641 -27.88 -10.35 -41.14
CA SER A 641 -27.67 -10.22 -42.58
C SER A 641 -27.89 -8.80 -43.12
N ARG A 642 -26.93 -8.32 -43.90
CA ARG A 642 -27.19 -7.91 -45.28
C ARG A 642 -26.26 -8.69 -46.18
#